data_AF-A0A171BBD5-F1
#
_entry.id   AF-A0A171BBD5-F1
#
_cell.length_a   1.000
_cell.length_b   1.000
_cell.length_c   1.000
_cell.angle_alpha   90.00
_cell.angle_beta   90.00
_cell.angle_gamma   90.00
#
_symmetry.space_group_name_H-M   'P 1'
#
loop_
_entity.id
_entity.type
_entity.pdbx_description
1 polymer ?
#
loop_
_entity_poly.entity_id
_entity_poly.type
_entity_poly.pdbx_seq_one_letter_code
_entity_poly.pdbx_strand_id
1 'polypeptide(L)'
;MFDGQRGNSVRFQLLGPLSITDGRDVVVLPPSKPTSLLAALLVRPGEVVSTDRLLQAVWGEKQPATAKAALQSCVLRLRRLFAKYDIEEQAVVAVAGGYRLPADADTLDLLHFRRLVSEAAGAGESELPLLRTALDLWQGPLLANVPSELLHRDEVPRLVEERLRVLERICEIQLAQGRCREVLVDLWEATRAHPQHEGFAAQLMRALYRTGRQIEALAEYRRIRTYLREELGVDPGAELQRLELAILRGDEPRDPVLEPASLAPAPQAAPAPQTPHRAPAADDATADDGAGRHERAAPAGAAPAGGTHPSPDPAHPPGPRLPRVPGFTGRTRETADLVSRLESGGREDGRADTAPVIAVISGGPGMGKTALALHAARLVADRYPAGGVLLPLTRADGTPRPLDEAAAELRSTLPSGASRGACLVILDDVVHPDQVRGLLDLTGCGAVVVTSRMGLAALVATHGPAVLQLGALSPQESHALLTSVLGQERVAAEDTAARALADLCGHVPLALRIVAARLLTRPKLRLADYAAWLRRDLPARLALPDDPRMSVPLALDGALDRLPAPLADAHLRLARLDGRITVPDAAAVLRIPEARAEEVLERLLDCGLLDEEHPGTLRMNPLFRAHALHRAARSDDVPQAVVTGVRHALPSGAT
;
A
#
# COMPACT_ATOMS: atom_id res chain seq x y z
N MET A 1 27.67 -5.40 49.77
CA MET A 1 28.64 -4.70 48.91
C MET A 1 28.99 -5.61 47.75
N PHE A 2 28.13 -5.66 46.74
CA PHE A 2 28.46 -6.04 45.37
C PHE A 2 27.52 -5.19 44.51
N ASP A 3 28.15 -4.30 43.76
CA ASP A 3 27.56 -3.25 42.95
C ASP A 3 26.84 -3.88 41.76
N GLY A 4 25.55 -3.57 41.60
CA GLY A 4 24.70 -4.15 40.58
C GLY A 4 25.07 -3.62 39.21
N GLN A 5 25.52 -4.51 38.32
CA GLN A 5 25.66 -4.26 36.89
C GLN A 5 24.38 -3.62 36.34
N ARG A 6 24.42 -2.30 36.11
CA ARG A 6 23.42 -1.57 35.33
C ARG A 6 23.62 -2.00 33.88
N GLY A 7 22.70 -2.80 33.35
CA GLY A 7 22.72 -3.21 31.94
C GLY A 7 22.66 -1.99 31.03
N ASN A 8 23.60 -1.90 30.09
CA ASN A 8 23.65 -0.94 28.98
C ASN A 8 22.31 -0.94 28.24
N SER A 9 21.56 0.16 28.34
CA SER A 9 20.35 0.39 27.55
C SER A 9 20.61 1.53 26.59
N VAL A 10 20.38 1.25 25.30
CA VAL A 10 20.45 2.21 24.20
C VAL A 10 19.51 3.38 24.50
N ARG A 11 20.05 4.60 24.68
CA ARG A 11 19.29 5.79 25.14
C ARG A 11 18.54 6.52 24.03
N PHE A 12 19.01 6.44 22.80
CA PHE A 12 18.40 7.05 21.61
C PHE A 12 18.03 5.98 20.60
N GLN A 13 16.77 5.98 20.15
CA GLN A 13 16.32 5.09 19.08
C GLN A 13 16.00 5.92 17.83
N LEU A 14 16.79 5.72 16.78
CA LEU A 14 16.70 6.38 15.48
C LEU A 14 16.25 5.43 14.37
N LEU A 15 16.40 4.11 14.56
CA LEU A 15 16.03 3.07 13.61
C LEU A 15 14.52 2.76 13.62
N GLY A 16 13.71 3.82 13.69
CA GLY A 16 12.25 3.80 13.80
C GLY A 16 11.74 5.24 14.04
N PRO A 17 10.56 5.43 14.66
CA PRO A 17 10.19 6.73 15.20
C PRO A 17 11.24 7.20 16.21
N LEU A 18 11.73 8.44 16.08
CA LEU A 18 12.75 9.00 16.96
C LEU A 18 12.24 9.00 18.40
N SER A 19 12.90 8.21 19.25
CA SER A 19 12.53 8.04 20.65
C SER A 19 13.75 8.18 21.56
N ILE A 20 13.48 8.46 22.83
CA ILE A 20 14.47 8.53 23.90
C ILE A 20 14.02 7.58 25.00
N THR A 21 14.95 6.84 25.58
CA THR A 21 14.70 5.98 26.74
C THR A 21 15.71 6.21 27.85
N ASP A 22 15.23 6.11 29.08
CA ASP A 22 16.05 6.12 30.30
C ASP A 22 16.33 4.69 30.83
N GLY A 23 15.98 3.67 30.04
CA GLY A 23 16.08 2.25 30.39
C GLY A 23 14.85 1.68 31.11
N ARG A 24 13.86 2.50 31.48
CA ARG A 24 12.58 2.04 32.07
C ARG A 24 11.40 2.36 31.16
N ASP A 25 11.36 3.57 30.60
CA ASP A 25 10.31 4.03 29.72
C ASP A 25 10.89 4.45 28.36
N VAL A 26 10.16 4.19 27.27
CA VAL A 26 10.49 4.66 25.92
C VAL A 26 9.54 5.78 25.56
N VAL A 27 10.08 6.96 25.25
CA VAL A 27 9.29 8.13 24.87
C VAL A 27 9.52 8.47 23.41
N VAL A 28 8.50 8.26 22.60
CA VAL A 28 8.46 8.73 21.21
C VAL A 28 8.34 10.25 21.21
N LEU A 29 9.27 10.94 20.54
CA LEU A 29 9.25 12.40 20.51
C LEU A 29 8.14 12.91 19.58
N PRO A 30 7.39 13.95 19.98
CA PRO A 30 6.38 14.53 19.09
C PRO A 30 7.05 15.20 17.89
N PRO A 31 6.35 15.30 16.73
CA PRO A 31 6.88 15.98 15.55
C PRO A 31 7.08 17.47 15.86
N SER A 32 8.34 17.89 15.96
CA SER A 32 8.69 19.25 16.36
C SER A 32 10.03 19.70 15.80
N LYS A 33 10.26 21.01 15.74
CA LYS A 33 11.54 21.59 15.29
C LYS A 33 12.75 21.10 16.14
N PRO A 34 12.66 21.01 17.49
CA PRO A 34 13.68 20.33 18.29
C PRO A 34 13.90 18.86 17.91
N THR A 35 12.84 18.12 17.59
CA THR A 35 12.93 16.70 17.16
C THR A 35 13.71 16.57 15.86
N SER A 36 13.45 17.44 14.86
CA SER A 36 14.22 17.49 13.62
C SER A 36 15.70 17.87 13.84
N LEU A 37 15.98 18.78 14.78
CA LEU A 37 17.35 19.12 15.15
C LEU A 37 18.09 17.94 15.78
N LEU A 38 17.42 17.22 16.68
CA LEU A 38 17.98 16.05 17.33
C LEU A 38 18.27 14.94 16.31
N ALA A 39 17.31 14.65 15.41
CA ALA A 39 17.50 13.68 14.33
C ALA A 39 18.72 14.03 13.47
N ALA A 40 18.86 15.30 13.07
CA ALA A 40 19.98 15.74 12.24
C ALA A 40 21.35 15.55 12.90
N LEU A 41 21.42 15.65 14.23
CA LEU A 41 22.63 15.38 15.00
C LEU A 41 22.88 13.88 15.19
N LEU A 42 21.84 13.09 15.46
CA LEU A 42 21.95 11.65 15.71
C LEU A 42 22.24 10.82 14.46
N VAL A 43 21.83 11.29 13.27
CA VAL A 43 22.23 10.66 11.99
C VAL A 43 23.75 10.71 11.79
N ARG A 44 24.40 11.74 12.32
CA ARG A 44 25.86 11.96 12.25
C ARG A 44 26.47 12.04 13.66
N PRO A 45 26.44 10.92 14.40
CA PRO A 45 26.82 10.92 15.81
C PRO A 45 28.30 11.32 15.98
N GLY A 46 28.57 12.21 16.92
CA GLY A 46 29.92 12.70 17.21
C GLY A 46 30.51 13.71 16.21
N GLU A 47 29.92 13.86 15.02
CA GLU A 47 30.38 14.82 14.00
C GLU A 47 29.88 16.25 14.28
N VAL A 48 30.62 17.25 13.81
CA VAL A 48 30.17 18.65 13.85
C VAL A 48 29.23 18.90 12.67
N VAL A 49 27.94 19.09 12.96
CA VAL A 49 26.95 19.49 11.97
C VAL A 49 26.89 21.01 11.91
N SER A 50 27.11 21.57 10.71
CA SER A 50 27.15 23.01 10.52
C SER A 50 25.80 23.68 10.86
N THR A 51 25.88 24.93 11.32
CA THR A 51 24.68 25.73 11.61
C THR A 51 23.73 25.77 10.42
N ASP A 52 24.26 25.99 9.21
CA ASP A 52 23.42 26.11 8.00
C ASP A 52 22.72 24.81 7.65
N ARG A 53 23.38 23.65 7.82
CA ARG A 53 22.74 22.33 7.60
C ARG A 53 21.65 22.06 8.62
N LEU A 54 21.85 22.43 9.89
CA LEU A 54 20.82 22.31 10.92
C LEU A 54 19.63 23.25 10.65
N LEU A 55 19.89 24.47 10.17
CA LEU A 55 18.83 25.38 9.77
C LEU A 55 17.99 24.80 8.63
N GLN A 56 18.63 24.23 7.61
CA GLN A 56 17.93 23.57 6.50
C GLN A 56 17.17 22.31 6.97
N ALA A 57 17.77 21.48 7.83
CA ALA A 57 17.10 20.29 8.35
C ALA A 57 15.83 20.65 9.18
N VAL A 58 15.85 21.76 9.90
CA VAL A 58 14.74 22.17 10.77
C VAL A 58 13.69 23.01 10.03
N TRP A 59 14.09 23.97 9.19
CA TRP A 59 13.19 24.92 8.54
C TRP A 59 13.07 24.78 7.01
N GLY A 60 13.89 23.95 6.36
CA GLY A 60 13.89 23.80 4.90
C GLY A 60 14.29 25.11 4.18
N GLU A 61 13.63 25.38 3.06
CA GLU A 61 13.88 26.58 2.24
C GLU A 61 13.31 27.88 2.86
N LYS A 62 12.24 27.79 3.66
CA LYS A 62 11.57 28.94 4.26
C LYS A 62 12.09 29.23 5.68
N GLN A 63 13.31 29.74 5.75
CA GLN A 63 13.95 30.08 7.02
C GLN A 63 13.43 31.42 7.58
N PRO A 64 13.17 31.52 8.90
CA PRO A 64 12.77 32.77 9.53
C PRO A 64 13.94 33.77 9.55
N ALA A 65 13.64 35.07 9.55
CA ALA A 65 14.68 36.12 9.62
C ALA A 65 15.59 35.99 10.86
N THR A 66 15.11 35.35 11.93
CA THR A 66 15.85 35.08 13.18
C THR A 66 16.28 33.60 13.32
N ALA A 67 16.60 32.92 12.20
CA ALA A 67 16.89 31.48 12.17
C ALA A 67 17.95 31.04 13.20
N LYS A 68 19.06 31.78 13.33
CA LYS A 68 20.13 31.46 14.30
C LYS A 68 19.65 31.53 15.75
N ALA A 69 18.81 32.50 16.11
CA ALA A 69 18.25 32.61 17.45
C ALA A 69 17.19 31.51 17.71
N ALA A 70 16.37 31.18 16.70
CA ALA A 70 15.41 30.09 16.77
C ALA A 70 16.10 28.72 16.94
N LEU A 71 17.27 28.53 16.32
CA LEU A 71 18.12 27.35 16.50
C LEU A 71 18.60 27.21 17.94
N GLN A 72 19.11 28.30 18.54
CA GLN A 72 19.52 28.32 19.95
C GLN A 72 18.35 27.97 20.89
N SER A 73 17.14 28.47 20.60
CA SER A 73 15.93 28.12 21.35
C SER A 73 15.58 26.62 21.24
N CYS A 74 15.75 26.02 20.06
CA CYS A 74 15.58 24.57 19.88
C CYS A 74 16.61 23.77 20.69
N VAL A 75 17.88 24.19 20.69
CA VAL A 75 18.95 23.56 21.49
C VAL A 75 18.65 23.66 22.99
N LEU A 76 18.19 24.81 23.48
CA LEU A 76 17.81 24.98 24.88
C LEU A 76 16.65 24.05 25.28
N ARG A 77 15.65 23.91 24.39
CA ARG A 77 14.53 22.98 24.60
C ARG A 77 14.98 21.52 24.64
N LEU A 78 15.94 21.13 23.79
CA LEU A 78 16.52 19.79 23.84
C LEU A 78 17.31 19.56 25.14
N ARG A 79 18.12 20.53 25.59
CA ARG A 79 18.83 20.40 26.87
C ARG A 79 17.88 20.23 28.06
N ARG A 80 16.76 20.96 28.08
CA ARG A 80 15.70 20.76 29.09
C ARG A 80 15.06 19.38 28.99
N LEU A 81 14.90 18.86 27.77
CA LEU A 81 14.37 17.53 27.54
C LEU A 81 15.35 16.47 28.07
N PHE A 82 16.65 16.60 27.79
CA PHE A 82 17.66 15.66 28.30
C PHE A 82 17.77 15.67 29.83
N ALA A 83 17.69 16.85 30.46
CA ALA A 83 17.63 16.96 31.93
C ALA A 83 16.40 16.24 32.53
N LYS A 84 15.26 16.27 31.83
CA LYS A 84 14.04 15.59 32.28
C LYS A 84 14.18 14.07 32.30
N TYR A 85 14.99 13.50 31.41
CA TYR A 85 15.18 12.05 31.26
C TYR A 85 16.53 11.55 31.83
N ASP A 86 17.23 12.38 32.62
CA ASP A 86 18.53 12.06 33.24
C ASP A 86 19.63 11.70 32.21
N ILE A 87 19.62 12.36 31.05
CA ILE A 87 20.54 12.14 29.91
C ILE A 87 21.49 13.34 29.75
N GLU A 88 21.86 13.99 30.85
CA GLU A 88 22.64 15.23 30.83
C GLU A 88 24.06 15.04 30.29
N GLU A 89 24.63 13.84 30.44
CA GLU A 89 25.96 13.47 29.93
C GLU A 89 26.03 13.47 28.39
N GLN A 90 24.90 13.26 27.69
CA GLN A 90 24.81 13.33 26.23
C GLN A 90 24.28 14.70 25.74
N ALA A 91 24.65 15.80 26.40
CA ALA A 91 24.19 17.13 26.00
C ALA A 91 24.73 17.58 24.63
N VAL A 92 23.91 18.35 23.90
CA VAL A 92 24.33 19.02 22.65
C VAL A 92 25.48 19.98 22.94
N VAL A 93 26.65 19.72 22.36
CA VAL A 93 27.87 20.53 22.52
C VAL A 93 27.94 21.56 21.39
N ALA A 94 28.02 22.84 21.75
CA ALA A 94 28.29 23.90 20.80
C ALA A 94 29.80 23.92 20.48
N VAL A 95 30.15 23.88 19.20
CA VAL A 95 31.54 23.89 18.72
C VAL A 95 31.66 25.02 17.68
N ALA A 96 32.88 25.49 17.40
CA ALA A 96 33.10 26.45 16.33
C ALA A 96 32.48 25.96 15.01
N GLY A 97 31.52 26.72 14.46
CA GLY A 97 30.84 26.42 13.19
C GLY A 97 29.52 25.63 13.29
N GLY A 98 29.16 25.08 14.46
CA GLY A 98 27.93 24.28 14.57
C GLY A 98 27.74 23.56 15.89
N TYR A 99 27.11 22.39 15.83
CA TYR A 99 26.80 21.58 17.00
C TYR A 99 27.18 20.12 16.76
N ARG A 100 27.54 19.43 17.84
CA ARG A 100 27.73 17.99 17.84
C ARG A 100 26.99 17.36 19.01
N LEU A 101 26.56 16.13 18.83
CA LEU A 101 25.99 15.31 19.89
C LEU A 101 26.87 14.07 20.06
N PRO A 102 27.59 13.93 21.19
CA PRO A 102 28.36 12.72 21.44
C PRO A 102 27.41 11.53 21.65
N ALA A 103 27.64 10.45 20.91
CA ALA A 103 26.94 9.18 21.04
C ALA A 103 27.90 8.03 20.69
N ASP A 104 27.65 6.87 21.29
CA ASP A 104 28.39 5.62 21.11
C ASP A 104 27.41 4.46 20.85
N ALA A 105 27.96 3.24 20.67
CA ALA A 105 27.17 2.04 20.38
C ALA A 105 26.32 1.54 21.57
N ASP A 106 26.50 2.11 22.76
CA ASP A 106 25.72 1.77 23.95
C ASP A 106 24.61 2.80 24.21
N THR A 107 24.68 3.97 23.56
CA THR A 107 23.74 5.09 23.72
C THR A 107 22.86 5.32 22.49
N LEU A 108 23.26 4.89 21.29
CA LEU A 108 22.49 5.07 20.04
C LEU A 108 22.34 3.76 19.26
N ASP A 109 21.10 3.40 18.92
CA ASP A 109 20.77 2.18 18.17
C ASP A 109 21.44 2.09 16.81
N LEU A 110 21.60 3.20 16.09
CA LEU A 110 22.30 3.25 14.80
C LEU A 110 23.78 2.82 14.95
N LEU A 111 24.45 3.26 16.02
CA LEU A 111 25.83 2.84 16.28
C LEU A 111 25.90 1.41 16.82
N HIS A 112 24.90 1.00 17.60
CA HIS A 112 24.75 -0.40 18.03
C HIS A 112 24.59 -1.34 16.84
N PHE A 113 23.71 -1.01 15.90
CA PHE A 113 23.51 -1.69 14.63
C PHE A 113 24.82 -1.82 13.85
N ARG A 114 25.53 -0.70 13.63
CA ARG A 114 26.81 -0.70 12.90
C ARG A 114 27.88 -1.53 13.61
N ARG A 115 27.92 -1.53 14.94
CA ARG A 115 28.82 -2.39 15.73
C ARG A 115 28.50 -3.86 15.49
N LEU A 116 27.24 -4.27 15.61
CA LEU A 116 26.82 -5.66 15.37
C LEU A 116 27.15 -6.12 13.94
N VAL A 117 26.93 -5.26 12.94
CA VAL A 117 27.28 -5.55 11.54
C VAL A 117 28.79 -5.70 11.36
N SER A 118 29.59 -4.84 12.00
CA SER A 118 31.05 -4.94 11.98
C SER A 118 31.57 -6.16 12.72
N GLU A 119 30.96 -6.54 13.83
CA GLU A 119 31.32 -7.74 14.61
C GLU A 119 30.93 -9.02 13.87
N ALA A 120 29.84 -9.00 13.11
CA ALA A 120 29.41 -10.12 12.27
C ALA A 120 30.43 -10.41 11.15
N ALA A 121 31.12 -9.38 10.65
CA ALA A 121 32.12 -9.54 9.60
C ALA A 121 33.30 -10.42 10.08
N GLY A 122 33.32 -11.68 9.65
CA GLY A 122 34.34 -12.66 10.05
C GLY A 122 33.99 -13.49 11.29
N ALA A 123 32.76 -13.39 11.81
CA ALA A 123 32.30 -14.16 12.98
C ALA A 123 31.95 -15.63 12.69
N GLY A 124 32.09 -16.08 11.44
CA GLY A 124 31.80 -17.46 11.02
C GLY A 124 30.36 -17.86 11.35
N GLU A 125 30.18 -18.89 12.17
CA GLU A 125 28.85 -19.37 12.58
C GLU A 125 28.02 -18.32 13.34
N SER A 126 28.68 -17.35 13.98
CA SER A 126 28.00 -16.27 14.72
C SER A 126 27.58 -15.08 13.84
N GLU A 127 27.95 -15.07 12.56
CA GLU A 127 27.59 -13.98 11.64
C GLU A 127 26.07 -13.82 11.50
N LEU A 128 25.36 -14.92 11.22
CA LEU A 128 23.90 -14.92 11.04
C LEU A 128 23.12 -14.41 12.28
N PRO A 129 23.36 -14.91 13.51
CA PRO A 129 22.65 -14.41 14.69
C PRO A 129 22.95 -12.94 14.98
N LEU A 130 24.20 -12.48 14.80
CA LEU A 130 24.56 -11.07 14.99
C LEU A 130 23.82 -10.15 14.00
N LEU A 131 23.76 -10.52 12.72
CA LEU A 131 23.04 -9.75 11.71
C LEU A 131 21.52 -9.73 11.97
N ARG A 132 20.93 -10.83 12.46
CA ARG A 132 19.52 -10.87 12.85
C ARG A 132 19.24 -9.92 14.02
N THR A 133 20.07 -9.97 15.06
CA THR A 133 19.98 -9.02 16.19
C THR A 133 20.14 -7.57 15.71
N ALA A 134 20.99 -7.32 14.71
CA ALA A 134 21.13 -6.00 14.11
C ALA A 134 19.83 -5.55 13.41
N LEU A 135 19.16 -6.43 12.66
CA LEU A 135 17.87 -6.11 12.01
C LEU A 135 16.72 -5.91 13.02
N ASP A 136 16.72 -6.61 14.15
CA ASP A 136 15.68 -6.47 15.18
C ASP A 136 15.64 -5.06 15.81
N LEU A 137 16.72 -4.28 15.67
CA LEU A 137 16.76 -2.87 16.10
C LEU A 137 15.88 -1.96 15.22
N TRP A 138 15.53 -2.39 14.01
CA TRP A 138 14.76 -1.59 13.05
C TRP A 138 13.25 -1.73 13.31
N GLN A 139 12.70 -0.78 14.06
CA GLN A 139 11.32 -0.77 14.52
C GLN A 139 10.45 0.16 13.65
N GLY A 140 9.99 -0.36 12.52
CA GLY A 140 9.05 0.35 11.63
C GLY A 140 9.69 1.39 10.70
N PRO A 141 8.93 2.39 10.22
CA PRO A 141 9.44 3.39 9.29
C PRO A 141 10.44 4.34 9.96
N LEU A 142 11.60 4.54 9.33
CA LEU A 142 12.65 5.44 9.83
C LEU A 142 12.16 6.88 9.96
N LEU A 143 12.41 7.48 11.12
CA LEU A 143 12.17 8.90 11.38
C LEU A 143 10.73 9.36 11.04
N ALA A 144 9.75 8.48 11.21
CA ALA A 144 8.35 8.73 10.84
C ALA A 144 7.74 9.97 11.53
N ASN A 145 8.19 10.27 12.75
CA ASN A 145 7.79 11.41 13.57
C ASN A 145 8.67 12.65 13.37
N VAL A 146 9.59 12.66 12.39
CA VAL A 146 10.50 13.78 12.14
C VAL A 146 10.09 14.57 10.90
N PRO A 147 9.56 15.79 11.06
CA PRO A 147 9.17 16.64 9.94
C PRO A 147 10.40 17.36 9.36
N SER A 148 11.25 16.61 8.64
CA SER A 148 12.45 17.14 7.98
C SER A 148 12.63 16.56 6.57
N GLU A 149 12.27 17.34 5.55
CA GLU A 149 12.39 16.92 4.15
C GLU A 149 13.83 16.62 3.75
N LEU A 150 14.81 17.40 4.25
CA LEU A 150 16.23 17.18 3.96
C LEU A 150 16.71 15.81 4.47
N LEU A 151 16.35 15.43 5.70
CA LEU A 151 16.75 14.13 6.26
C LEU A 151 16.09 12.97 5.52
N HIS A 152 14.80 13.10 5.18
CA HIS A 152 14.07 12.09 4.41
C HIS A 152 14.58 11.93 2.98
N ARG A 153 15.11 13.01 2.38
CA ARG A 153 15.68 12.97 1.02
C ARG A 153 17.12 12.46 1.00
N ASP A 154 17.96 12.91 1.93
CA ASP A 154 19.42 12.73 1.82
C ASP A 154 19.96 11.60 2.73
N GLU A 155 19.35 11.38 3.90
CA GLU A 155 19.92 10.50 4.93
C GLU A 155 19.12 9.20 5.09
N VAL A 156 17.78 9.25 5.04
CA VAL A 156 16.92 8.07 5.14
C VAL A 156 17.21 7.04 4.04
N PRO A 157 17.33 7.39 2.74
CA PRO A 157 17.64 6.40 1.71
C PRO A 157 18.97 5.70 1.96
N ARG A 158 19.99 6.44 2.41
CA ARG A 158 21.30 5.87 2.75
C ARG A 158 21.22 4.85 3.90
N LEU A 159 20.44 5.15 4.94
CA LEU A 159 20.23 4.22 6.05
C LEU A 159 19.41 3.00 5.64
N VAL A 160 18.40 3.18 4.78
CA VAL A 160 17.65 2.07 4.20
C VAL A 160 18.59 1.15 3.41
N GLU A 161 19.51 1.69 2.61
CA GLU A 161 20.53 0.89 1.91
C GLU A 161 21.44 0.11 2.88
N GLU A 162 21.83 0.69 4.02
CA GLU A 162 22.58 -0.04 5.06
C GLU A 162 21.78 -1.24 5.59
N ARG A 163 20.47 -1.06 5.85
CA ARG A 163 19.57 -2.15 6.25
C ARG A 163 19.44 -3.23 5.17
N LEU A 164 19.25 -2.82 3.92
CA LEU A 164 19.06 -3.75 2.80
C LEU A 164 20.28 -4.63 2.57
N ARG A 165 21.51 -4.08 2.71
CA ARG A 165 22.74 -4.88 2.64
C ARG A 165 22.81 -5.97 3.72
N VAL A 166 22.36 -5.66 4.94
CA VAL A 166 22.31 -6.65 6.03
C VAL A 166 21.28 -7.73 5.73
N LEU A 167 20.10 -7.35 5.24
CA LEU A 167 19.05 -8.28 4.85
C LEU A 167 19.53 -9.20 3.71
N GLU A 168 20.15 -8.63 2.68
CA GLU A 168 20.72 -9.37 1.57
C GLU A 168 21.77 -10.37 2.04
N ARG A 169 22.66 -9.96 2.96
CA ARG A 169 23.68 -10.85 3.53
C ARG A 169 23.07 -12.00 4.36
N ILE A 170 22.03 -11.72 5.15
CA ILE A 170 21.29 -12.74 5.90
C ILE A 170 20.69 -13.77 4.94
N CYS A 171 20.06 -13.31 3.86
CA CYS A 171 19.49 -14.20 2.84
C CYS A 171 20.58 -15.02 2.15
N GLU A 172 21.72 -14.42 1.81
CA GLU A 172 22.86 -15.10 1.21
C GLU A 172 23.40 -16.23 2.11
N ILE A 173 23.65 -15.95 3.39
CA ILE A 173 24.14 -16.94 4.36
C ILE A 173 23.14 -18.10 4.50
N GLN A 174 21.85 -17.79 4.60
CA GLN A 174 20.82 -18.82 4.73
C GLN A 174 20.68 -19.67 3.45
N LEU A 175 20.85 -19.09 2.26
CA LEU A 175 20.89 -19.82 1.00
C LEU A 175 22.09 -20.76 0.90
N ALA A 176 23.27 -20.29 1.32
CA ALA A 176 24.49 -21.10 1.38
C ALA A 176 24.37 -22.25 2.40
N GLN A 177 23.64 -22.06 3.49
CA GLN A 177 23.30 -23.11 4.46
C GLN A 177 22.21 -24.08 3.96
N GLY A 178 21.72 -23.94 2.73
CA GLY A 178 20.68 -24.79 2.15
C GLY A 178 19.28 -24.51 2.70
N ARG A 179 19.06 -23.47 3.50
CA ARG A 179 17.76 -23.08 4.07
C ARG A 179 16.87 -22.34 3.07
N CYS A 180 16.85 -22.82 1.82
CA CYS A 180 16.19 -22.17 0.70
C CYS A 180 14.69 -21.96 0.95
N ARG A 181 14.01 -22.87 1.64
CA ARG A 181 12.57 -22.77 1.90
C ARG A 181 12.20 -21.68 2.92
N GLU A 182 13.06 -21.43 3.89
CA GLU A 182 12.82 -20.42 4.95
C GLU A 182 13.00 -19.02 4.36
N VAL A 183 14.08 -18.82 3.61
CA VAL A 183 14.44 -17.55 2.95
C VAL A 183 13.43 -17.10 1.90
N LEU A 184 12.69 -18.02 1.27
CA LEU A 184 11.76 -17.68 0.18
C LEU A 184 10.73 -16.64 0.58
N VAL A 185 10.24 -16.63 1.83
CA VAL A 185 9.24 -15.66 2.29
C VAL A 185 9.86 -14.26 2.37
N ASP A 186 11.01 -14.16 3.03
CA ASP A 186 11.72 -12.90 3.25
C ASP A 186 12.18 -12.30 1.91
N LEU A 187 12.70 -13.13 0.99
CA LEU A 187 13.10 -12.68 -0.35
C LEU A 187 11.90 -12.28 -1.20
N TRP A 188 10.78 -12.98 -1.10
CA TRP A 188 9.60 -12.61 -1.86
C TRP A 188 9.09 -11.24 -1.41
N GLU A 189 9.07 -10.93 -0.12
CA GLU A 189 8.72 -9.60 0.37
C GLU A 189 9.75 -8.54 -0.05
N ALA A 190 11.05 -8.81 0.11
CA ALA A 190 12.12 -7.89 -0.23
C ALA A 190 12.17 -7.53 -1.72
N THR A 191 12.02 -8.51 -2.62
CA THR A 191 12.07 -8.29 -4.08
C THR A 191 10.86 -7.50 -4.61
N ARG A 192 9.81 -7.36 -3.81
CA ARG A 192 8.58 -6.62 -4.15
C ARG A 192 8.54 -5.24 -3.54
N ALA A 193 9.06 -5.10 -2.32
CA ALA A 193 9.31 -3.79 -1.72
C ALA A 193 10.45 -3.03 -2.42
N HIS A 194 11.46 -3.74 -2.93
CA HIS A 194 12.66 -3.17 -3.55
C HIS A 194 12.96 -3.80 -4.93
N PRO A 195 12.07 -3.64 -5.93
CA PRO A 195 12.21 -4.26 -7.25
C PRO A 195 13.46 -3.80 -8.03
N GLN A 196 13.99 -2.61 -7.73
CA GLN A 196 15.24 -2.08 -8.28
C GLN A 196 16.50 -2.78 -7.76
N HIS A 197 16.38 -3.58 -6.69
CA HIS A 197 17.53 -4.23 -6.05
C HIS A 197 17.72 -5.65 -6.62
N GLU A 198 18.46 -5.74 -7.73
CA GLU A 198 18.68 -6.97 -8.49
C GLU A 198 19.29 -8.14 -7.69
N GLY A 199 19.98 -7.84 -6.57
CA GLY A 199 20.52 -8.86 -5.67
C GLY A 199 19.44 -9.76 -5.05
N PHE A 200 18.35 -9.18 -4.53
CA PHE A 200 17.22 -9.95 -3.97
C PHE A 200 16.55 -10.83 -5.03
N ALA A 201 16.46 -10.31 -6.26
CA ALA A 201 15.96 -11.04 -7.40
C ALA A 201 16.81 -12.28 -7.72
N ALA A 202 18.12 -12.11 -7.75
CA ALA A 202 19.06 -13.19 -8.01
C ALA A 202 18.98 -14.26 -6.91
N GLN A 203 18.92 -13.83 -5.65
CA GLN A 203 18.75 -14.72 -4.50
C GLN A 203 17.42 -15.48 -4.56
N LEU A 204 16.32 -14.81 -4.94
CA LEU A 204 15.00 -15.42 -5.06
C LEU A 204 14.96 -16.46 -6.19
N MET A 205 15.53 -16.11 -7.34
CA MET A 205 15.69 -17.03 -8.47
C MET A 205 16.51 -18.28 -8.09
N ARG A 206 17.63 -18.12 -7.38
CA ARG A 206 18.44 -19.24 -6.85
C ARG A 206 17.62 -20.12 -5.90
N ALA A 207 16.92 -19.51 -4.93
CA ALA A 207 16.10 -20.21 -3.96
C ALA A 207 14.96 -21.02 -4.61
N LEU A 208 14.28 -20.42 -5.59
CA LEU A 208 13.22 -21.06 -6.36
C LEU A 208 13.77 -22.22 -7.18
N TYR A 209 14.90 -22.03 -7.86
CA TYR A 209 15.52 -23.08 -8.66
C TYR A 209 15.96 -24.28 -7.79
N ARG A 210 16.66 -24.05 -6.69
CA ARG A 210 17.10 -25.10 -5.74
C ARG A 210 15.95 -25.87 -5.08
N THR A 211 14.76 -25.26 -5.01
CA THR A 211 13.56 -25.92 -4.49
C THR A 211 12.72 -26.63 -5.56
N GLY A 212 13.23 -26.71 -6.80
CA GLY A 212 12.58 -27.38 -7.93
C GLY A 212 11.53 -26.53 -8.66
N ARG A 213 11.49 -25.20 -8.39
CA ARG A 213 10.50 -24.26 -8.94
C ARG A 213 11.09 -23.45 -10.10
N GLN A 214 11.64 -24.15 -11.10
CA GLN A 214 12.34 -23.54 -12.25
C GLN A 214 11.47 -22.53 -13.01
N ILE A 215 10.21 -22.88 -13.28
CA ILE A 215 9.26 -22.01 -14.01
C ILE A 215 9.08 -20.67 -13.29
N GLU A 216 8.99 -20.72 -11.96
CA GLU A 216 8.79 -19.54 -11.12
C GLU A 216 10.06 -18.68 -11.05
N ALA A 217 11.24 -19.29 -11.03
CA ALA A 217 12.50 -18.56 -11.11
C ALA A 217 12.63 -17.77 -12.43
N LEU A 218 12.27 -18.39 -13.57
CA LEU A 218 12.28 -17.71 -14.87
C LEU A 218 11.14 -16.68 -15.03
N ALA A 219 10.03 -16.86 -14.30
CA ALA A 219 8.97 -15.86 -14.24
C ALA A 219 9.43 -14.63 -13.44
N GLU A 220 10.20 -14.83 -12.36
CA GLU A 220 10.76 -13.74 -11.57
C GLU A 220 11.73 -12.88 -12.39
N TYR A 221 12.63 -13.51 -13.15
CA TYR A 221 13.51 -12.79 -14.07
C TYR A 221 12.73 -11.93 -15.07
N ARG A 222 11.72 -12.52 -15.72
CA ARG A 222 10.90 -11.79 -16.70
C ARG A 222 10.21 -10.59 -16.08
N ARG A 223 9.66 -10.73 -14.87
CA ARG A 223 9.03 -9.63 -14.14
C ARG A 223 10.01 -8.48 -13.91
N ILE A 224 11.20 -8.79 -13.44
CA ILE A 224 12.19 -7.78 -13.07
C ILE A 224 12.79 -7.13 -14.31
N ARG A 225 13.04 -7.91 -15.36
CA ARG A 225 13.41 -7.37 -16.66
C ARG A 225 12.38 -6.39 -17.21
N THR A 226 11.10 -6.71 -17.10
CA THR A 226 10.03 -5.77 -17.48
C THR A 226 10.09 -4.51 -16.62
N TYR A 227 10.19 -4.64 -15.30
CA TYR A 227 10.28 -3.49 -14.38
C TYR A 227 11.47 -2.58 -14.68
N LEU A 228 12.69 -3.15 -14.78
CA LEU A 228 13.91 -2.37 -15.05
C LEU A 228 13.83 -1.64 -16.39
N ARG A 229 13.23 -2.26 -17.40
CA ARG A 229 13.07 -1.66 -18.72
C ARG A 229 12.01 -0.57 -18.76
N GLU A 230 10.88 -0.78 -18.11
CA GLU A 230 9.74 0.16 -18.14
C GLU A 230 9.95 1.35 -17.20
N GLU A 231 10.45 1.12 -15.99
CA GLU A 231 10.54 2.15 -14.95
C GLU A 231 11.91 2.85 -14.92
N LEU A 232 12.99 2.13 -15.24
CA LEU A 232 14.36 2.66 -15.16
C LEU A 232 15.03 2.81 -16.54
N GLY A 233 14.45 2.22 -17.60
CA GLY A 233 15.01 2.26 -18.95
C GLY A 233 16.32 1.49 -19.10
N VAL A 234 16.60 0.53 -18.21
CA VAL A 234 17.84 -0.28 -18.22
C VAL A 234 17.54 -1.76 -18.39
N ASP A 235 18.50 -2.51 -18.94
CA ASP A 235 18.45 -3.97 -18.99
C ASP A 235 18.96 -4.59 -17.68
N PRO A 236 18.57 -5.84 -17.35
CA PRO A 236 19.08 -6.56 -16.18
C PRO A 236 20.60 -6.67 -16.19
N GLY A 237 21.21 -6.59 -15.02
CA GLY A 237 22.65 -6.75 -14.83
C GLY A 237 23.16 -8.15 -15.20
N ALA A 238 24.48 -8.23 -15.40
CA ALA A 238 25.15 -9.44 -15.87
C ALA A 238 25.01 -10.65 -14.92
N GLU A 239 24.75 -10.43 -13.62
CA GLU A 239 24.46 -11.53 -12.69
C GLU A 239 23.11 -12.18 -12.98
N LEU A 240 22.03 -11.39 -13.10
CA LEU A 240 20.70 -11.91 -13.41
C LEU A 240 20.66 -12.59 -14.77
N GLN A 241 21.32 -12.02 -15.79
CA GLN A 241 21.41 -12.63 -17.12
C GLN A 241 22.14 -13.99 -17.07
N ARG A 242 23.27 -14.08 -16.35
CA ARG A 242 23.99 -15.35 -16.18
C ARG A 242 23.14 -16.38 -15.45
N LEU A 243 22.37 -15.95 -14.45
CA LEU A 243 21.49 -16.82 -13.69
C LEU A 243 20.33 -17.36 -14.54
N GLU A 244 19.71 -16.52 -15.36
CA GLU A 244 18.70 -16.96 -16.34
C GLU A 244 19.27 -18.04 -17.27
N LEU A 245 20.45 -17.79 -17.85
CA LEU A 245 21.10 -18.74 -18.75
C LEU A 245 21.46 -20.07 -18.08
N ALA A 246 21.96 -20.03 -16.83
CA ALA A 246 22.25 -21.24 -16.06
C ALA A 246 20.98 -22.06 -15.79
N ILE A 247 19.89 -21.39 -15.37
CA ILE A 247 18.60 -22.03 -15.12
C ILE A 247 18.01 -22.64 -16.39
N LEU A 248 18.18 -22.00 -17.55
CA LEU A 248 17.73 -22.54 -18.84
C LEU A 248 18.52 -23.77 -19.28
N ARG A 249 19.80 -23.85 -18.93
CA ARG A 249 20.68 -24.99 -19.24
C ARG A 249 20.51 -26.18 -18.28
N GLY A 250 19.82 -25.97 -17.16
CA GLY A 250 19.71 -26.97 -16.11
C GLY A 250 20.95 -27.04 -15.21
N ASP A 251 21.85 -26.06 -15.30
CA ASP A 251 23.06 -26.00 -14.48
C ASP A 251 22.72 -25.56 -13.05
N GLU A 252 23.46 -26.05 -12.06
CA GLU A 252 23.34 -25.55 -10.70
C GLU A 252 23.98 -24.16 -10.59
N PRO A 253 23.20 -23.11 -10.25
CA PRO A 253 23.74 -21.77 -10.14
C PRO A 253 24.79 -21.72 -9.03
N ARG A 254 25.99 -21.25 -9.37
CA ARG A 254 27.01 -20.95 -8.37
C ARG A 254 26.50 -19.86 -7.45
N ASP A 255 26.67 -20.08 -6.15
CA ASP A 255 26.58 -19.00 -5.18
C ASP A 255 27.71 -18.01 -5.43
N PRO A 256 27.53 -16.73 -5.07
CA PRO A 256 28.66 -15.83 -4.95
C PRO A 256 29.65 -16.49 -3.98
N VAL A 257 30.94 -16.46 -4.31
CA VAL A 257 31.95 -17.00 -3.39
C VAL A 257 31.83 -16.19 -2.10
N LEU A 258 31.55 -16.86 -0.98
CA LEU A 258 31.57 -16.30 0.38
C LEU A 258 33.02 -15.97 0.76
N GLU A 259 33.67 -15.06 0.05
CA GLU A 259 34.84 -14.39 0.62
C GLU A 259 34.33 -13.48 1.74
N PRO A 260 35.03 -13.38 2.88
CA PRO A 260 34.67 -12.45 3.93
C PRO A 260 34.79 -11.02 3.38
N ALA A 261 33.68 -10.50 2.88
CA ALA A 261 33.58 -9.14 2.40
C ALA A 261 33.83 -8.19 3.58
N SER A 262 34.96 -7.50 3.55
CA SER A 262 35.26 -6.41 4.47
C SER A 262 34.19 -5.32 4.29
N LEU A 263 33.27 -5.21 5.26
CA LEU A 263 32.25 -4.18 5.36
C LEU A 263 32.86 -2.84 5.86
N ALA A 264 33.88 -2.32 5.18
CA ALA A 264 34.49 -1.02 5.51
C ALA A 264 33.83 0.17 4.74
N PRO A 265 33.82 1.40 5.27
CA PRO A 265 33.11 2.53 4.67
C PRO A 265 33.96 3.36 3.68
N ALA A 266 33.30 3.72 2.56
CA ALA A 266 33.40 4.94 1.72
C ALA A 266 34.66 5.21 0.84
N PRO A 267 34.46 5.93 -0.30
CA PRO A 267 35.35 5.88 -1.46
C PRO A 267 36.54 6.81 -1.33
N GLN A 268 37.74 6.31 -1.65
CA GLN A 268 38.89 7.16 -1.90
C GLN A 268 38.72 7.86 -3.25
N ALA A 269 38.78 9.19 -3.19
CA ALA A 269 38.85 10.06 -4.36
C ALA A 269 40.02 9.64 -5.26
N ALA A 270 39.73 9.45 -6.55
CA ALA A 270 40.73 9.44 -7.60
C ALA A 270 40.45 10.61 -8.58
N PRO A 271 41.49 11.30 -9.05
CA PRO A 271 41.37 12.60 -9.72
C PRO A 271 41.02 12.45 -11.21
N ALA A 272 40.26 13.40 -11.74
CA ALA A 272 40.40 13.83 -13.14
C ALA A 272 41.59 14.82 -13.21
N PRO A 273 42.32 15.00 -14.34
CA PRO A 273 41.81 14.97 -15.71
C PRO A 273 42.75 14.34 -16.77
N GLN A 274 42.23 14.08 -17.98
CA GLN A 274 42.74 14.62 -19.27
C GLN A 274 42.23 13.79 -20.46
N THR A 275 41.46 14.45 -21.33
CA THR A 275 41.48 14.19 -22.77
C THR A 275 42.78 14.76 -23.34
N PRO A 276 43.38 14.12 -24.35
CA PRO A 276 43.24 14.72 -25.67
C PRO A 276 43.18 13.72 -26.84
N HIS A 277 42.58 14.25 -27.91
CA HIS A 277 42.97 14.09 -29.31
C HIS A 277 42.19 13.17 -30.27
N ARG A 278 42.06 13.79 -31.45
CA ARG A 278 41.26 13.59 -32.65
C ARG A 278 41.98 12.66 -33.65
N ALA A 279 41.15 11.98 -34.46
CA ALA A 279 41.31 11.19 -35.71
C ALA A 279 42.57 11.44 -36.61
N PRO A 280 42.95 10.51 -37.53
CA PRO A 280 42.27 10.29 -38.84
C PRO A 280 42.12 8.77 -39.20
N ALA A 281 41.10 8.30 -39.94
CA ALA A 281 40.81 8.33 -41.40
C ALA A 281 41.66 7.40 -42.29
N ALA A 282 41.01 6.86 -43.34
CA ALA A 282 41.49 6.02 -44.48
C ALA A 282 41.71 4.53 -44.19
N ASP A 283 41.43 3.57 -45.07
CA ASP A 283 40.80 3.54 -46.41
C ASP A 283 40.49 2.07 -46.76
N ASP A 284 39.63 1.92 -47.78
CA ASP A 284 39.57 0.81 -48.73
C ASP A 284 39.17 -0.59 -48.25
N ALA A 285 38.48 -1.44 -49.03
CA ALA A 285 37.73 -1.34 -50.27
C ALA A 285 37.30 -2.79 -50.59
N THR A 286 36.44 -2.93 -51.60
CA THR A 286 36.17 -4.14 -52.41
C THR A 286 35.09 -5.08 -51.85
N ALA A 287 33.91 -5.12 -52.49
CA ALA A 287 33.58 -5.85 -53.76
C ALA A 287 33.09 -7.26 -53.39
N ASP A 288 32.09 -7.89 -53.98
CA ASP A 288 31.17 -7.65 -55.11
C ASP A 288 30.15 -8.80 -55.08
N ASP A 289 29.13 -8.69 -55.94
CA ASP A 289 28.24 -9.74 -56.46
C ASP A 289 27.20 -10.36 -55.51
N GLY A 290 25.94 -10.53 -55.88
CA GLY A 290 25.22 -10.33 -57.15
C GLY A 290 23.81 -10.91 -56.92
N ALA A 291 22.75 -10.12 -56.97
CA ALA A 291 21.91 -9.87 -58.14
C ALA A 291 21.12 -11.08 -58.67
N GLY A 292 19.80 -11.02 -58.43
CA GLY A 292 18.75 -11.42 -59.40
C GLY A 292 17.89 -12.61 -58.97
N ARG A 293 16.58 -12.68 -59.25
CA ARG A 293 15.61 -11.82 -59.97
C ARG A 293 14.27 -12.60 -59.93
N HIS A 294 13.13 -11.90 -59.81
CA HIS A 294 11.77 -12.17 -60.38
C HIS A 294 11.10 -13.56 -60.17
N GLU A 295 9.78 -13.79 -60.14
CA GLU A 295 8.50 -13.06 -60.08
C GLU A 295 7.41 -14.17 -60.29
N ARG A 296 6.15 -13.91 -59.87
CA ARG A 296 4.86 -14.52 -60.34
C ARG A 296 4.25 -15.78 -59.69
N ALA A 297 3.19 -15.52 -58.91
CA ALA A 297 1.74 -15.80 -59.13
C ALA A 297 1.13 -17.24 -59.22
N ALA A 298 0.28 -17.53 -58.20
CA ALA A 298 -1.08 -18.15 -58.17
C ALA A 298 -1.32 -19.61 -58.69
N PRO A 299 -2.47 -20.32 -58.43
CA PRO A 299 -3.72 -19.96 -57.72
C PRO A 299 -4.39 -21.03 -56.78
N ALA A 300 -5.49 -20.60 -56.13
CA ALA A 300 -6.78 -21.25 -55.76
C ALA A 300 -6.94 -22.74 -55.35
N GLY A 301 -7.69 -22.94 -54.26
CA GLY A 301 -8.45 -24.16 -53.93
C GLY A 301 -9.57 -23.87 -52.91
N ALA A 302 -10.80 -24.28 -53.23
CA ALA A 302 -12.06 -23.86 -52.59
C ALA A 302 -12.59 -24.82 -51.49
N ALA A 303 -13.25 -24.24 -50.48
CA ALA A 303 -14.55 -24.59 -49.82
C ALA A 303 -14.87 -26.04 -49.37
N PRO A 304 -15.67 -26.30 -48.29
CA PRO A 304 -16.99 -25.68 -48.04
C PRO A 304 -17.35 -25.34 -46.58
N ALA A 305 -18.59 -24.85 -46.44
CA ALA A 305 -19.14 -23.97 -45.42
C ALA A 305 -19.97 -24.67 -44.30
N GLY A 306 -20.28 -23.90 -43.25
CA GLY A 306 -21.42 -24.15 -42.35
C GLY A 306 -21.40 -23.31 -41.07
N GLY A 307 -22.25 -22.27 -40.98
CA GLY A 307 -22.59 -21.59 -39.72
C GLY A 307 -22.64 -20.05 -39.79
N THR A 308 -23.76 -19.50 -40.25
CA THR A 308 -24.06 -18.06 -40.31
C THR A 308 -24.29 -17.45 -38.91
N HIS A 309 -23.34 -16.62 -38.46
CA HIS A 309 -23.60 -15.51 -37.53
C HIS A 309 -23.57 -14.19 -38.33
N PRO A 310 -24.47 -13.23 -38.07
CA PRO A 310 -24.44 -11.95 -38.76
C PRO A 310 -23.13 -11.23 -38.44
N SER A 311 -22.36 -10.88 -39.47
CA SER A 311 -21.13 -10.11 -39.32
C SER A 311 -21.43 -8.70 -38.80
N PRO A 312 -20.66 -8.18 -37.84
CA PRO A 312 -20.74 -6.78 -37.43
C PRO A 312 -20.23 -5.87 -38.57
N ASP A 313 -20.94 -4.77 -38.79
CA ASP A 313 -20.67 -3.74 -39.79
C ASP A 313 -19.24 -3.15 -39.63
N PRO A 314 -18.42 -2.98 -40.70
CA PRO A 314 -17.01 -2.58 -40.58
C PRO A 314 -16.76 -1.10 -40.22
N ALA A 315 -17.80 -0.33 -39.84
CA ALA A 315 -17.74 1.12 -39.86
C ALA A 315 -17.34 1.82 -38.54
N HIS A 316 -17.02 1.12 -37.45
CA HIS A 316 -16.57 1.77 -36.20
C HIS A 316 -15.32 1.10 -35.63
N PRO A 317 -14.22 1.85 -35.38
CA PRO A 317 -13.10 1.32 -34.61
C PRO A 317 -13.58 0.90 -33.22
N PRO A 318 -13.07 -0.20 -32.64
CA PRO A 318 -13.47 -0.62 -31.30
C PRO A 318 -13.07 0.48 -30.31
N GLY A 319 -14.07 1.12 -29.71
CA GLY A 319 -13.85 2.17 -28.71
C GLY A 319 -13.12 1.67 -27.46
N PRO A 320 -12.77 2.57 -26.53
CA PRO A 320 -12.06 2.22 -25.30
C PRO A 320 -12.76 1.09 -24.55
N ARG A 321 -12.00 0.06 -24.16
CA ARG A 321 -12.51 -1.11 -23.47
C ARG A 321 -12.29 -0.97 -21.97
N LEU A 322 -13.37 -1.06 -21.20
CA LEU A 322 -13.34 -1.12 -19.75
C LEU A 322 -12.51 -2.33 -19.26
N PRO A 323 -11.77 -2.19 -18.14
CA PRO A 323 -11.00 -3.28 -17.57
C PRO A 323 -11.91 -4.44 -17.14
N ARG A 324 -11.39 -5.68 -17.27
CA ARG A 324 -12.11 -6.88 -16.85
C ARG A 324 -11.86 -7.18 -15.38
N VAL A 325 -12.90 -7.66 -14.68
CA VAL A 325 -12.79 -8.17 -13.31
C VAL A 325 -12.66 -9.70 -13.35
N PRO A 326 -11.46 -10.27 -13.12
CA PRO A 326 -11.29 -11.71 -13.13
C PRO A 326 -11.94 -12.35 -11.89
N GLY A 327 -12.68 -13.44 -12.12
CA GLY A 327 -13.31 -14.24 -11.06
C GLY A 327 -14.33 -13.48 -10.22
N PHE A 328 -15.17 -12.62 -10.83
CA PHE A 328 -16.29 -11.99 -10.11
C PHE A 328 -17.23 -13.08 -9.57
N THR A 329 -17.58 -13.04 -8.28
CA THR A 329 -18.37 -14.06 -7.59
C THR A 329 -19.33 -13.41 -6.61
N GLY A 330 -20.54 -13.96 -6.50
CA GLY A 330 -21.64 -13.38 -5.70
C GLY A 330 -22.31 -12.19 -6.38
N ARG A 331 -23.16 -11.48 -5.63
CA ARG A 331 -23.93 -10.31 -6.07
C ARG A 331 -24.88 -10.58 -7.23
N THR A 332 -25.48 -11.78 -7.28
CA THR A 332 -26.34 -12.17 -8.40
C THR A 332 -27.55 -11.24 -8.53
N ARG A 333 -28.16 -10.86 -7.39
CA ARG A 333 -29.31 -9.94 -7.37
C ARG A 333 -28.91 -8.55 -7.79
N GLU A 334 -27.86 -7.97 -7.19
CA GLU A 334 -27.39 -6.63 -7.49
C GLU A 334 -26.88 -6.52 -8.93
N THR A 335 -26.27 -7.58 -9.46
CA THR A 335 -25.87 -7.67 -10.86
C THR A 335 -27.09 -7.67 -11.78
N ALA A 336 -28.10 -8.49 -11.50
CA ALA A 336 -29.33 -8.53 -12.30
C ALA A 336 -30.06 -7.19 -12.29
N ASP A 337 -30.18 -6.56 -11.11
CA ASP A 337 -30.82 -5.26 -10.93
C ASP A 337 -30.08 -4.16 -11.71
N LEU A 338 -28.75 -4.13 -11.66
CA LEU A 338 -27.95 -3.16 -12.41
C LEU A 338 -27.99 -3.41 -13.91
N VAL A 339 -27.86 -4.66 -14.36
CA VAL A 339 -27.93 -5.05 -15.77
C VAL A 339 -29.28 -4.68 -16.37
N SER A 340 -30.39 -5.05 -15.72
CA SER A 340 -31.74 -4.74 -16.20
C SER A 340 -31.95 -3.23 -16.42
N ARG A 341 -31.42 -2.40 -15.53
CA ARG A 341 -31.48 -0.93 -15.64
C ARG A 341 -30.67 -0.42 -16.82
N LEU A 342 -29.43 -0.90 -16.97
CA LEU A 342 -28.57 -0.51 -18.08
C LEU A 342 -29.16 -0.96 -19.43
N GLU A 343 -29.80 -2.12 -19.49
CA GLU A 343 -30.49 -2.60 -20.69
C GLU A 343 -31.68 -1.72 -21.09
N SER A 344 -32.38 -1.13 -20.12
CA SER A 344 -33.50 -0.20 -20.39
C SER A 344 -33.03 1.12 -21.01
N GLY A 345 -31.75 1.49 -20.88
CA GLY A 345 -31.17 2.69 -21.50
C GLY A 345 -30.69 2.49 -22.93
N GLY A 346 -30.58 1.23 -23.38
CA GLY A 346 -30.01 0.88 -24.67
C GLY A 346 -31.10 0.51 -25.68
N ARG A 347 -31.59 1.52 -26.43
CA ARG A 347 -32.56 1.45 -27.54
C ARG A 347 -34.04 1.32 -27.12
N GLU A 348 -34.70 2.47 -27.06
CA GLU A 348 -36.08 2.60 -27.55
C GLU A 348 -36.11 3.71 -28.62
N ASP A 349 -36.33 3.28 -29.86
CA ASP A 349 -36.89 4.05 -30.99
C ASP A 349 -36.38 5.48 -31.23
N GLY A 350 -35.15 5.62 -31.76
CA GLY A 350 -34.77 6.72 -32.67
C GLY A 350 -35.00 8.16 -32.21
N ARG A 351 -35.37 8.38 -30.95
CA ARG A 351 -35.60 9.70 -30.35
C ARG A 351 -34.27 10.15 -29.77
N ALA A 352 -33.69 11.16 -30.41
CA ALA A 352 -32.37 11.72 -30.10
C ALA A 352 -32.31 12.49 -28.75
N ASP A 353 -33.29 12.30 -27.86
CA ASP A 353 -33.59 13.21 -26.73
C ASP A 353 -33.85 12.49 -25.39
N THR A 354 -33.58 11.19 -25.28
CA THR A 354 -33.73 10.45 -24.02
C THR A 354 -32.53 10.72 -23.11
N ALA A 355 -32.80 11.19 -21.88
CA ALA A 355 -31.78 11.39 -20.85
C ALA A 355 -31.02 10.08 -20.54
N PRO A 356 -29.73 10.14 -20.17
CA PRO A 356 -28.94 8.95 -19.88
C PRO A 356 -29.53 8.18 -18.69
N VAL A 357 -29.45 6.84 -18.73
CA VAL A 357 -29.74 6.03 -17.54
C VAL A 357 -28.64 6.24 -16.51
N ILE A 358 -29.00 6.68 -15.31
CA ILE A 358 -28.05 6.89 -14.22
C ILE A 358 -28.29 5.86 -13.12
N ALA A 359 -27.24 5.12 -12.75
CA ALA A 359 -27.26 4.19 -11.64
C ALA A 359 -26.18 4.58 -10.62
N VAL A 360 -26.51 4.55 -9.33
CA VAL A 360 -25.56 4.85 -8.24
C VAL A 360 -25.32 3.57 -7.45
N ILE A 361 -24.05 3.22 -7.26
CA ILE A 361 -23.61 2.12 -6.42
C ILE A 361 -22.91 2.71 -5.19
N SER A 362 -23.53 2.57 -4.02
CA SER A 362 -23.01 3.06 -2.74
C SER A 362 -22.53 1.90 -1.85
N GLY A 363 -21.76 2.19 -0.80
CA GLY A 363 -21.32 1.19 0.18
C GLY A 363 -19.92 1.42 0.72
N GLY A 364 -19.56 0.66 1.75
CA GLY A 364 -18.29 0.81 2.47
C GLY A 364 -17.03 0.57 1.62
N PRO A 365 -15.84 0.95 2.12
CA PRO A 365 -14.57 0.65 1.48
C PRO A 365 -14.37 -0.86 1.30
N GLY A 366 -13.84 -1.27 0.14
CA GLY A 366 -13.57 -2.69 -0.15
C GLY A 366 -14.79 -3.57 -0.46
N MET A 367 -16.01 -3.01 -0.50
CA MET A 367 -17.26 -3.76 -0.80
C MET A 367 -17.43 -4.16 -2.29
N GLY A 368 -16.51 -3.76 -3.17
CA GLY A 368 -16.52 -4.18 -4.57
C GLY A 368 -17.41 -3.35 -5.51
N LYS A 369 -17.70 -2.09 -5.17
CA LYS A 369 -18.53 -1.18 -6.00
C LYS A 369 -18.04 -1.05 -7.45
N THR A 370 -16.77 -0.70 -7.62
CA THR A 370 -16.10 -0.60 -8.93
C THR A 370 -16.10 -1.94 -9.66
N ALA A 371 -15.91 -3.04 -8.93
CA ALA A 371 -15.92 -4.38 -9.50
C ALA A 371 -17.32 -4.76 -10.03
N LEU A 372 -18.40 -4.43 -9.31
CA LEU A 372 -19.77 -4.63 -9.77
C LEU A 372 -20.07 -3.77 -11.00
N ALA A 373 -19.68 -2.49 -10.99
CA ALA A 373 -19.87 -1.58 -12.14
C ALA A 373 -19.20 -2.13 -13.41
N LEU A 374 -17.93 -2.55 -13.31
CA LEU A 374 -17.19 -3.12 -14.42
C LEU A 374 -17.75 -4.47 -14.87
N HIS A 375 -18.21 -5.31 -13.92
CA HIS A 375 -18.82 -6.59 -14.25
C HIS A 375 -20.13 -6.42 -15.02
N ALA A 376 -21.03 -5.54 -14.54
CA ALA A 376 -22.29 -5.25 -15.20
C ALA A 376 -22.06 -4.62 -16.58
N ALA A 377 -21.15 -3.63 -16.70
CA ALA A 377 -20.80 -3.01 -17.97
C ALA A 377 -20.31 -4.02 -19.01
N ARG A 378 -19.59 -5.06 -18.58
CA ARG A 378 -19.18 -6.17 -19.47
C ARG A 378 -20.37 -7.01 -19.94
N LEU A 379 -21.36 -7.26 -19.08
CA LEU A 379 -22.55 -8.04 -19.43
C LEU A 379 -23.46 -7.31 -20.42
N VAL A 380 -23.51 -5.97 -20.35
CA VAL A 380 -24.28 -5.13 -21.28
C VAL A 380 -23.45 -4.54 -22.43
N ALA A 381 -22.24 -5.07 -22.66
CA ALA A 381 -21.31 -4.49 -23.65
C ALA A 381 -21.93 -4.39 -25.07
N ASP A 382 -22.78 -5.34 -25.45
CA ASP A 382 -23.46 -5.35 -26.76
C ASP A 382 -24.48 -4.20 -26.93
N ARG A 383 -24.94 -3.59 -25.83
CA ARG A 383 -25.81 -2.41 -25.84
C ARG A 383 -25.06 -1.10 -26.06
N TYR A 384 -23.76 -1.09 -25.79
CA TYR A 384 -22.90 0.10 -25.88
C TYR A 384 -21.74 -0.18 -26.85
N PRO A 385 -22.02 -0.21 -28.18
CA PRO A 385 -21.04 -0.60 -29.19
C PRO A 385 -19.85 0.36 -29.31
N ALA A 386 -19.99 1.60 -28.82
CA ALA A 386 -18.88 2.55 -28.74
C ALA A 386 -17.92 2.25 -27.57
N GLY A 387 -18.18 1.22 -26.78
CA GLY A 387 -17.37 0.82 -25.63
C GLY A 387 -17.73 1.58 -24.35
N GLY A 388 -16.79 1.65 -23.42
CA GLY A 388 -17.02 2.30 -22.13
C GLY A 388 -15.79 2.97 -21.55
N VAL A 389 -16.04 3.98 -20.72
CA VAL A 389 -15.01 4.82 -20.11
C VAL A 389 -15.07 4.65 -18.60
N LEU A 390 -13.94 4.38 -17.96
CA LEU A 390 -13.79 4.43 -16.50
C LEU A 390 -13.04 5.72 -16.16
N LEU A 391 -13.67 6.58 -15.36
CA LEU A 391 -13.10 7.84 -14.92
C LEU A 391 -13.07 7.89 -13.38
N PRO A 392 -11.90 7.68 -12.76
CA PRO A 392 -11.73 7.92 -11.34
C PRO A 392 -11.93 9.40 -11.01
N LEU A 393 -12.76 9.72 -10.01
CA LEU A 393 -13.01 11.08 -9.51
C LEU A 393 -12.27 11.39 -8.20
N THR A 394 -11.33 10.54 -7.83
CA THR A 394 -10.35 10.77 -6.76
C THR A 394 -8.94 10.54 -7.28
N ARG A 395 -7.98 11.27 -6.72
CA ARG A 395 -6.55 11.04 -6.95
C ARG A 395 -6.05 9.87 -6.11
N ALA A 396 -4.81 9.44 -6.36
CA ALA A 396 -4.18 8.36 -5.61
C ALA A 396 -4.06 8.64 -4.11
N ASP A 397 -3.94 9.92 -3.72
CA ASP A 397 -3.95 10.38 -2.32
C ASP A 397 -5.37 10.44 -1.70
N GLY A 398 -6.41 10.10 -2.49
CA GLY A 398 -7.80 10.10 -2.09
C GLY A 398 -8.49 11.46 -2.12
N THR A 399 -7.82 12.52 -2.57
CA THR A 399 -8.44 13.84 -2.73
C THR A 399 -9.44 13.85 -3.90
N PRO A 400 -10.60 14.53 -3.77
CA PRO A 400 -11.53 14.68 -4.88
C PRO A 400 -10.89 15.40 -6.07
N ARG A 401 -11.12 14.89 -7.28
CA ARG A 401 -10.69 15.57 -8.50
C ARG A 401 -11.60 16.78 -8.80
N PRO A 402 -11.02 17.93 -9.19
CA PRO A 402 -11.77 19.08 -9.70
C PRO A 402 -12.62 18.71 -10.93
N LEU A 403 -13.79 19.36 -11.03
CA LEU A 403 -14.77 19.08 -12.09
C LEU A 403 -14.23 19.41 -13.49
N ASP A 404 -13.48 20.49 -13.62
CA ASP A 404 -12.88 20.94 -14.88
C ASP A 404 -11.84 19.94 -15.41
N GLU A 405 -10.99 19.42 -14.53
CA GLU A 405 -10.00 18.38 -14.83
C GLU A 405 -10.69 17.09 -15.30
N ALA A 406 -11.67 16.60 -14.53
CA ALA A 406 -12.44 15.40 -14.85
C ALA A 406 -13.24 15.56 -16.14
N ALA A 407 -13.82 16.74 -16.38
CA ALA A 407 -14.57 17.04 -17.59
C ALA A 407 -13.67 17.08 -18.83
N ALA A 408 -12.45 17.63 -18.72
CA ALA A 408 -11.49 17.64 -19.81
C ALA A 408 -11.08 16.22 -20.21
N GLU A 409 -10.75 15.37 -19.24
CA GLU A 409 -10.40 13.96 -19.48
C GLU A 409 -11.58 13.16 -20.05
N LEU A 410 -12.79 13.38 -19.53
CA LEU A 410 -13.97 12.71 -20.06
C LEU A 410 -14.18 13.05 -21.53
N ARG A 411 -14.08 14.33 -21.91
CA ARG A 411 -14.22 14.77 -23.31
C ARG A 411 -13.14 14.18 -24.22
N SER A 412 -11.89 14.05 -23.74
CA SER A 412 -10.81 13.47 -24.56
C SER A 412 -10.91 11.96 -24.71
N THR A 413 -11.57 11.28 -23.76
CA THR A 413 -11.64 9.82 -23.71
C THR A 413 -12.90 9.28 -24.38
N LEU A 414 -13.96 10.09 -24.45
CA LEU A 414 -15.18 9.72 -25.16
C LEU A 414 -14.90 9.54 -26.67
N PRO A 415 -15.39 8.44 -27.29
CA PRO A 415 -15.16 8.18 -28.69
C PRO A 415 -15.78 9.29 -29.56
N SER A 416 -14.94 9.95 -30.36
CA SER A 416 -15.37 11.00 -31.29
C SER A 416 -16.28 10.42 -32.37
N GLY A 417 -17.47 11.00 -32.56
CA GLY A 417 -18.43 10.58 -33.58
C GLY A 417 -19.31 9.39 -33.22
N ALA A 418 -19.23 8.86 -31.99
CA ALA A 418 -20.19 7.87 -31.51
C ALA A 418 -21.61 8.44 -31.52
N SER A 419 -22.59 7.63 -31.94
CA SER A 419 -23.99 8.01 -31.83
C SER A 419 -24.34 8.28 -30.36
N ARG A 420 -25.12 9.35 -30.12
CA ARG A 420 -25.62 9.65 -28.77
C ARG A 420 -26.30 8.39 -28.21
N GLY A 421 -25.91 7.98 -27.02
CA GLY A 421 -26.43 6.76 -26.39
C GLY A 421 -25.56 5.51 -26.54
N ALA A 422 -24.51 5.51 -27.36
CA ALA A 422 -23.75 4.29 -27.69
C ALA A 422 -22.59 3.95 -26.73
N CYS A 423 -22.31 4.80 -25.73
CA CYS A 423 -21.22 4.62 -24.77
C CYS A 423 -21.75 4.54 -23.32
N LEU A 424 -21.08 3.76 -22.48
CA LEU A 424 -21.30 3.67 -21.03
C LEU A 424 -20.14 4.32 -20.28
N VAL A 425 -20.45 5.20 -19.32
CA VAL A 425 -19.44 5.87 -18.48
C VAL A 425 -19.54 5.37 -17.04
N ILE A 426 -18.41 5.03 -16.43
CA ILE A 426 -18.28 4.72 -15.01
C ILE A 426 -17.52 5.87 -14.34
N LEU A 427 -18.20 6.61 -13.47
CA LEU A 427 -17.62 7.63 -12.61
C LEU A 427 -17.27 6.98 -11.27
N ASP A 428 -15.97 6.77 -11.01
CA ASP A 428 -15.51 5.92 -9.91
C ASP A 428 -15.04 6.73 -8.68
N ASP A 429 -15.41 6.25 -7.48
CA ASP A 429 -15.06 6.79 -6.16
C ASP A 429 -15.48 8.26 -5.95
N VAL A 430 -16.69 8.60 -6.40
CA VAL A 430 -17.28 9.94 -6.26
C VAL A 430 -17.43 10.32 -4.79
N VAL A 431 -16.96 11.52 -4.43
CA VAL A 431 -17.01 12.03 -3.05
C VAL A 431 -18.17 13.01 -2.86
N HIS A 432 -18.43 13.90 -3.83
CA HIS A 432 -19.49 14.90 -3.75
C HIS A 432 -20.41 14.85 -4.98
N PRO A 433 -21.75 15.02 -4.81
CA PRO A 433 -22.70 15.08 -5.94
C PRO A 433 -22.33 16.11 -7.03
N ASP A 434 -21.72 17.22 -6.64
CA ASP A 434 -21.35 18.29 -7.58
C ASP A 434 -20.24 17.88 -8.57
N GLN A 435 -19.42 16.88 -8.22
CA GLN A 435 -18.46 16.32 -9.17
C GLN A 435 -19.15 15.61 -10.33
N VAL A 436 -20.40 15.15 -10.14
CA VAL A 436 -21.15 14.37 -11.12
C VAL A 436 -22.06 15.28 -11.95
N ARG A 437 -22.74 16.24 -11.32
CA ARG A 437 -23.74 17.10 -11.98
C ARG A 437 -23.21 17.72 -13.29
N GLY A 438 -22.05 18.37 -13.24
CA GLY A 438 -21.46 18.97 -14.45
C GLY A 438 -20.86 17.97 -15.45
N LEU A 439 -20.69 16.70 -15.07
CA LEU A 439 -20.26 15.63 -15.98
C LEU A 439 -21.46 14.98 -16.68
N LEU A 440 -22.62 14.89 -16.02
CA LEU A 440 -23.84 14.33 -16.61
C LEU A 440 -24.29 15.17 -17.83
N ASP A 441 -24.21 16.50 -17.72
CA ASP A 441 -24.55 17.42 -18.81
C ASP A 441 -23.61 17.30 -20.03
N LEU A 442 -22.41 16.75 -19.84
CA LEU A 442 -21.44 16.51 -20.91
C LEU A 442 -21.66 15.16 -21.60
N THR A 443 -22.49 14.30 -21.02
CA THR A 443 -22.65 12.93 -21.51
C THR A 443 -23.73 12.87 -22.60
N GLY A 444 -23.30 12.78 -23.85
CA GLY A 444 -24.10 12.19 -24.94
C GLY A 444 -24.19 10.66 -24.83
N CYS A 445 -24.06 10.10 -23.63
CA CYS A 445 -23.87 8.67 -23.36
C CYS A 445 -25.21 7.98 -23.08
N GLY A 446 -25.28 6.66 -23.25
CA GLY A 446 -26.53 5.91 -23.03
C GLY A 446 -26.74 5.53 -21.57
N ALA A 447 -25.65 5.40 -20.81
CA ALA A 447 -25.71 5.18 -19.38
C ALA A 447 -24.49 5.73 -18.64
N VAL A 448 -24.72 6.10 -17.38
CA VAL A 448 -23.71 6.52 -16.42
C VAL A 448 -23.86 5.70 -15.14
N VAL A 449 -22.80 5.00 -14.74
CA VAL A 449 -22.71 4.30 -13.45
C VAL A 449 -21.81 5.11 -12.53
N VAL A 450 -22.31 5.48 -11.37
CA VAL A 450 -21.59 6.25 -10.36
C VAL A 450 -21.26 5.33 -9.20
N THR A 451 -19.99 5.19 -8.82
CA THR A 451 -19.63 4.50 -7.58
C THR A 451 -19.28 5.54 -6.52
N SER A 452 -19.77 5.34 -5.29
CA SER A 452 -19.49 6.26 -4.18
C SER A 452 -19.44 5.51 -2.85
N ARG A 453 -18.77 6.10 -1.87
CA ARG A 453 -18.82 5.63 -0.49
C ARG A 453 -20.05 6.15 0.24
N MET A 454 -20.70 7.19 -0.30
CA MET A 454 -21.89 7.80 0.26
C MET A 454 -23.14 7.43 -0.56
N GLY A 455 -24.32 7.54 0.04
CA GLY A 455 -25.60 7.37 -0.67
C GLY A 455 -25.90 8.44 -1.74
N LEU A 456 -25.17 9.57 -1.73
CA LEU A 456 -25.34 10.70 -2.66
C LEU A 456 -26.80 11.17 -2.81
N ALA A 457 -27.55 11.30 -1.69
CA ALA A 457 -28.98 11.59 -1.68
C ALA A 457 -29.39 12.79 -2.56
N ALA A 458 -28.56 13.84 -2.63
CA ALA A 458 -28.82 15.00 -3.49
C ALA A 458 -28.78 14.66 -5.00
N LEU A 459 -27.94 13.69 -5.41
CA LEU A 459 -27.92 13.20 -6.79
C LEU A 459 -29.16 12.35 -7.08
N VAL A 460 -29.57 11.52 -6.10
CA VAL A 460 -30.77 10.68 -6.13
C VAL A 460 -32.04 11.52 -6.28
N ALA A 461 -32.17 12.56 -5.48
CA ALA A 461 -33.31 13.46 -5.51
C ALA A 461 -33.42 14.24 -6.83
N THR A 462 -32.29 14.63 -7.44
CA THR A 462 -32.28 15.46 -8.66
C THR A 462 -32.41 14.64 -9.94
N HIS A 463 -31.85 13.43 -10.01
CA HIS A 463 -31.78 12.66 -11.25
C HIS A 463 -32.58 11.34 -11.20
N GLY A 464 -33.28 11.09 -10.09
CA GLY A 464 -33.97 9.82 -9.84
C GLY A 464 -33.14 8.53 -9.96
N PRO A 465 -31.79 8.51 -9.84
CA PRO A 465 -31.05 7.28 -10.05
C PRO A 465 -31.44 6.26 -9.00
N ALA A 466 -31.64 5.04 -9.46
CA ALA A 466 -31.91 3.95 -8.57
C ALA A 466 -30.59 3.55 -7.87
N VAL A 467 -30.57 3.63 -6.55
CA VAL A 467 -29.39 3.36 -5.71
C VAL A 467 -29.28 1.87 -5.44
N LEU A 468 -28.07 1.32 -5.60
CA LEU A 468 -27.70 -0.01 -5.11
C LEU A 468 -26.70 0.15 -3.97
N GLN A 469 -27.14 -0.13 -2.75
CA GLN A 469 -26.27 -0.12 -1.58
C GLN A 469 -25.63 -1.49 -1.39
N LEU A 470 -24.29 -1.54 -1.42
CA LEU A 470 -23.52 -2.77 -1.22
C LEU A 470 -23.03 -2.86 0.22
N GLY A 471 -23.52 -3.88 0.94
CA GLY A 471 -22.97 -4.30 2.23
C GLY A 471 -21.83 -5.32 2.07
N ALA A 472 -21.51 -6.07 3.13
CA ALA A 472 -20.65 -7.25 3.02
C ALA A 472 -21.30 -8.36 2.18
N LEU A 473 -20.54 -9.36 1.75
CA LEU A 473 -21.11 -10.55 1.08
C LEU A 473 -21.88 -11.40 2.09
N SER A 474 -22.84 -12.18 1.61
CA SER A 474 -23.40 -13.26 2.42
C SER A 474 -22.34 -14.33 2.73
N PRO A 475 -22.54 -15.15 3.79
CA PRO A 475 -21.66 -16.28 4.07
C PRO A 475 -21.52 -17.24 2.88
N GLN A 476 -22.62 -17.47 2.15
CA GLN A 476 -22.64 -18.34 0.97
C GLN A 476 -21.81 -17.75 -0.17
N GLU A 477 -21.96 -16.44 -0.45
CA GLU A 477 -21.18 -15.77 -1.50
C GLU A 477 -19.69 -15.68 -1.14
N SER A 478 -19.37 -15.46 0.13
CA SER A 478 -17.98 -15.44 0.62
C SER A 478 -17.31 -16.80 0.43
N HIS A 479 -18.03 -17.87 0.79
CA HIS A 479 -17.58 -19.24 0.58
C HIS A 479 -17.43 -19.55 -0.91
N ALA A 480 -18.38 -19.13 -1.75
CA ALA A 480 -18.29 -19.27 -3.20
C ALA A 480 -17.09 -18.51 -3.79
N LEU A 481 -16.76 -17.32 -3.29
CA LEU A 481 -15.59 -16.54 -3.72
C LEU A 481 -14.29 -17.27 -3.34
N LEU A 482 -14.17 -17.76 -2.10
CA LEU A 482 -13.00 -18.54 -1.70
C LEU A 482 -12.87 -19.81 -2.55
N THR A 483 -13.99 -20.47 -2.83
CA THR A 483 -14.07 -21.67 -3.68
C THR A 483 -13.64 -21.38 -5.13
N SER A 484 -14.13 -20.29 -5.72
CA SER A 484 -13.83 -19.94 -7.11
C SER A 484 -12.35 -19.60 -7.31
N VAL A 485 -11.69 -19.07 -6.29
CA VAL A 485 -10.28 -18.67 -6.34
C VAL A 485 -9.35 -19.81 -5.90
N LEU A 486 -9.64 -20.50 -4.79
CA LEU A 486 -8.77 -21.52 -4.19
C LEU A 486 -9.03 -22.95 -4.71
N GLY A 487 -10.16 -23.16 -5.38
CA GLY A 487 -10.60 -24.46 -5.90
C GLY A 487 -11.52 -25.22 -4.93
N GLN A 488 -12.46 -25.97 -5.50
CA GLN A 488 -13.48 -26.75 -4.78
C GLN A 488 -12.86 -27.77 -3.81
N GLU A 489 -11.85 -28.51 -4.25
CA GLU A 489 -11.25 -29.60 -3.47
C GLU A 489 -10.64 -29.08 -2.15
N ARG A 490 -9.87 -27.99 -2.23
CA ARG A 490 -9.20 -27.40 -1.06
C ARG A 490 -10.19 -26.79 -0.07
N VAL A 491 -11.20 -26.08 -0.57
CA VAL A 491 -12.21 -25.47 0.29
C VAL A 491 -13.11 -26.52 0.92
N ALA A 492 -13.50 -27.57 0.18
CA ALA A 492 -14.30 -28.66 0.73
C ALA A 492 -13.53 -29.48 1.79
N ALA A 493 -12.23 -29.69 1.60
CA ALA A 493 -11.39 -30.39 2.57
C ALA A 493 -11.25 -29.65 3.92
N GLU A 494 -11.34 -28.32 3.91
CA GLU A 494 -11.20 -27.45 5.10
C GLU A 494 -12.38 -26.48 5.24
N ASP A 495 -13.61 -26.97 5.03
CA ASP A 495 -14.83 -26.18 4.90
C ASP A 495 -15.13 -25.29 6.13
N THR A 496 -14.93 -25.82 7.34
CA THR A 496 -15.04 -25.04 8.59
C THR A 496 -14.02 -23.91 8.65
N ALA A 497 -12.77 -24.14 8.21
CA ALA A 497 -11.74 -23.12 8.21
C ALA A 497 -11.96 -22.06 7.13
N ALA A 498 -12.50 -22.44 5.97
CA ALA A 498 -12.90 -21.51 4.93
C ALA A 498 -14.00 -20.55 5.43
N ARG A 499 -15.01 -21.06 6.14
CA ARG A 499 -16.02 -20.20 6.79
C ARG A 499 -15.40 -19.30 7.85
N ALA A 500 -14.55 -19.84 8.71
CA ALA A 500 -13.86 -19.03 9.72
C ALA A 500 -12.98 -17.92 9.11
N LEU A 501 -12.33 -18.17 7.97
CA LEU A 501 -11.62 -17.12 7.22
C LEU A 501 -12.55 -16.04 6.70
N ALA A 502 -13.73 -16.43 6.19
CA ALA A 502 -14.73 -15.49 5.71
C ALA A 502 -15.27 -14.61 6.84
N ASP A 503 -15.55 -15.20 8.00
CA ASP A 503 -16.01 -14.50 9.19
C ASP A 503 -14.97 -13.50 9.70
N LEU A 504 -13.68 -13.90 9.74
CA LEU A 504 -12.57 -13.01 10.11
C LEU A 504 -12.40 -11.83 9.15
N CYS A 505 -12.69 -12.05 7.87
CA CYS A 505 -12.67 -11.00 6.84
C CYS A 505 -13.92 -10.10 6.91
N GLY A 506 -14.84 -10.33 7.87
CA GLY A 506 -16.11 -9.62 7.94
C GLY A 506 -16.95 -9.73 6.67
N HIS A 507 -16.73 -10.80 5.88
CA HIS A 507 -17.28 -10.98 4.54
C HIS A 507 -17.02 -9.83 3.55
N VAL A 508 -15.97 -9.03 3.76
CA VAL A 508 -15.57 -7.94 2.87
C VAL A 508 -14.84 -8.51 1.64
N PRO A 509 -15.32 -8.28 0.40
CA PRO A 509 -14.71 -8.81 -0.83
C PRO A 509 -13.21 -8.54 -0.96
N LEU A 510 -12.76 -7.32 -0.65
CA LEU A 510 -11.35 -6.96 -0.71
C LEU A 510 -10.50 -7.84 0.21
N ALA A 511 -10.92 -8.02 1.46
CA ALA A 511 -10.23 -8.86 2.43
C ALA A 511 -10.18 -10.33 1.98
N LEU A 512 -11.31 -10.87 1.51
CA LEU A 512 -11.39 -12.23 0.98
C LEU A 512 -10.46 -12.44 -0.22
N ARG A 513 -10.37 -11.48 -1.14
CA ARG A 513 -9.45 -11.55 -2.29
C ARG A 513 -7.99 -11.49 -1.88
N ILE A 514 -7.63 -10.68 -0.88
CA ILE A 514 -6.26 -10.62 -0.33
C ILE A 514 -5.89 -11.97 0.30
N VAL A 515 -6.79 -12.54 1.11
CA VAL A 515 -6.60 -13.86 1.73
C VAL A 515 -6.45 -14.95 0.66
N ALA A 516 -7.35 -14.98 -0.32
CA ALA A 516 -7.32 -15.97 -1.38
C ALA A 516 -6.04 -15.85 -2.24
N ALA A 517 -5.62 -14.64 -2.59
CA ALA A 517 -4.36 -14.41 -3.33
C ALA A 517 -3.13 -14.92 -2.56
N ARG A 518 -3.06 -14.67 -1.25
CA ARG A 518 -1.95 -15.16 -0.40
C ARG A 518 -1.93 -16.68 -0.22
N LEU A 519 -3.10 -17.31 -0.22
CA LEU A 519 -3.25 -18.76 -0.12
C LEU A 519 -3.00 -19.46 -1.45
N LEU A 520 -3.27 -18.81 -2.58
CA LEU A 520 -2.92 -19.30 -3.91
C LEU A 520 -1.41 -19.44 -4.09
N THR A 521 -0.63 -18.49 -3.58
CA THR A 521 0.84 -18.57 -3.63
C THR A 521 1.43 -19.56 -2.60
N ARG A 522 0.58 -20.20 -1.77
CA ARG A 522 0.97 -21.13 -0.70
C ARG A 522 0.05 -22.36 -0.68
N PRO A 523 0.11 -23.24 -1.70
CA PRO A 523 -0.83 -24.35 -1.85
C PRO A 523 -0.76 -25.40 -0.72
N LYS A 524 0.39 -25.53 -0.06
CA LYS A 524 0.59 -26.47 1.07
C LYS A 524 0.14 -25.94 2.43
N LEU A 525 -0.15 -24.64 2.55
CA LEU A 525 -0.58 -24.03 3.80
C LEU A 525 -2.06 -24.35 4.05
N ARG A 526 -2.39 -24.85 5.23
CA ARG A 526 -3.79 -25.13 5.59
C ARG A 526 -4.57 -23.84 5.80
N LEU A 527 -5.85 -23.86 5.45
CA LEU A 527 -6.75 -22.72 5.67
C LEU A 527 -6.87 -22.41 7.17
N ALA A 528 -6.92 -23.44 8.02
CA ALA A 528 -6.99 -23.29 9.46
C ALA A 528 -5.75 -22.58 10.05
N ASP A 529 -4.55 -22.97 9.60
CA ASP A 529 -3.28 -22.38 10.05
C ASP A 529 -3.18 -20.90 9.64
N TYR A 530 -3.60 -20.60 8.40
CA TYR A 530 -3.63 -19.22 7.92
C TYR A 530 -4.67 -18.37 8.69
N ALA A 531 -5.83 -18.93 9.02
CA ALA A 531 -6.83 -18.24 9.86
C ALA A 531 -6.27 -17.92 11.26
N ALA A 532 -5.57 -18.87 11.88
CA ALA A 532 -4.93 -18.67 13.18
C ALA A 532 -3.83 -17.61 13.11
N TRP A 533 -3.03 -17.60 12.04
CA TRP A 533 -2.04 -16.56 11.79
C TRP A 533 -2.70 -15.19 11.58
N LEU A 534 -3.77 -15.11 10.80
CA LEU A 534 -4.45 -13.86 10.50
C LEU A 534 -5.03 -13.19 11.76
N ARG A 535 -5.62 -13.98 12.68
CA ARG A 535 -6.21 -13.49 13.95
C ARG A 535 -5.23 -12.75 14.86
N ARG A 536 -3.93 -13.05 14.80
CA ARG A 536 -2.94 -12.47 15.72
C ARG A 536 -2.76 -10.97 15.53
N ASP A 537 -3.00 -10.46 14.33
CA ASP A 537 -2.76 -9.05 13.99
C ASP A 537 -3.66 -8.61 12.82
N LEU A 538 -4.97 -8.77 13.04
CA LEU A 538 -6.00 -8.23 12.16
C LEU A 538 -6.22 -6.75 12.55
N PRO A 539 -6.26 -5.79 11.60
CA PRO A 539 -6.29 -5.91 10.15
C PRO A 539 -4.93 -5.79 9.44
N ALA A 540 -3.83 -5.53 10.16
CA ALA A 540 -2.52 -5.22 9.56
C ALA A 540 -2.03 -6.29 8.57
N ARG A 541 -2.43 -7.55 8.80
CA ARG A 541 -2.13 -8.69 7.93
C ARG A 541 -2.99 -8.80 6.67
N LEU A 542 -3.94 -7.90 6.42
CA LEU A 542 -4.79 -7.87 5.21
C LEU A 542 -4.30 -6.84 4.19
N ALA A 543 -3.09 -7.05 3.67
CA ALA A 543 -2.54 -6.29 2.56
C ALA A 543 -1.73 -7.17 1.61
N LEU A 544 -1.64 -6.83 0.32
CA LEU A 544 -0.63 -7.40 -0.57
C LEU A 544 0.50 -6.38 -0.72
N PRO A 545 1.75 -6.71 -0.34
CA PRO A 545 2.87 -5.78 -0.44
C PRO A 545 3.06 -5.23 -1.86
N ASP A 546 2.83 -6.08 -2.87
CA ASP A 546 3.03 -5.79 -4.29
C ASP A 546 1.97 -4.83 -4.91
N ASP A 547 0.84 -4.58 -4.24
CA ASP A 547 -0.21 -3.70 -4.77
C ASP A 547 -0.91 -2.92 -3.63
N PRO A 548 -0.61 -1.62 -3.47
CA PRO A 548 -1.24 -0.76 -2.46
C PRO A 548 -2.78 -0.71 -2.54
N ARG A 549 -3.36 -0.96 -3.72
CA ARG A 549 -4.83 -1.02 -3.91
C ARG A 549 -5.43 -2.27 -3.28
N MET A 550 -4.61 -3.28 -3.01
CA MET A 550 -4.98 -4.54 -2.35
C MET A 550 -4.61 -4.49 -0.86
N SER A 551 -5.00 -3.42 -0.16
CA SER A 551 -4.75 -3.22 1.27
C SER A 551 -6.02 -2.78 2.00
N VAL A 552 -6.49 -3.60 2.94
CA VAL A 552 -7.62 -3.26 3.81
C VAL A 552 -7.27 -2.11 4.75
N PRO A 553 -6.10 -2.08 5.43
CA PRO A 553 -5.71 -0.94 6.25
C PRO A 553 -5.73 0.38 5.47
N LEU A 554 -5.09 0.44 4.29
CA LEU A 554 -5.05 1.66 3.49
C LEU A 554 -6.45 2.08 2.98
N ALA A 555 -7.29 1.12 2.58
CA ALA A 555 -8.64 1.41 2.11
C ALA A 555 -9.53 1.97 3.22
N LEU A 556 -9.40 1.46 4.45
CA LEU A 556 -10.15 1.92 5.63
C LEU A 556 -9.59 3.24 6.17
N ASP A 557 -8.27 3.37 6.27
CA ASP A 557 -7.63 4.62 6.68
C ASP A 557 -8.00 5.76 5.74
N GLY A 558 -7.89 5.54 4.43
CA GLY A 558 -8.31 6.52 3.43
C GLY A 558 -9.83 6.77 3.42
N ALA A 559 -10.66 5.89 3.99
CA ALA A 559 -12.08 6.18 4.19
C ALA A 559 -12.30 7.08 5.41
N LEU A 560 -11.61 6.82 6.51
CA LEU A 560 -11.69 7.61 7.74
C LEU A 560 -11.08 8.99 7.57
N ASP A 561 -9.97 9.12 6.85
CA ASP A 561 -9.27 10.38 6.63
C ASP A 561 -10.07 11.37 5.76
N ARG A 562 -11.04 10.86 4.98
CA ARG A 562 -12.00 11.67 4.21
C ARG A 562 -13.18 12.14 5.05
N LEU A 563 -13.40 11.57 6.23
CA LEU A 563 -14.49 12.00 7.11
C LEU A 563 -14.10 13.29 7.85
N PRO A 564 -15.08 14.15 8.17
CA PRO A 564 -14.90 15.16 9.19
C PRO A 564 -14.37 14.54 10.48
N ALA A 565 -13.40 15.19 11.12
CA ALA A 565 -12.74 14.69 12.34
C ALA A 565 -13.72 14.20 13.44
N PRO A 566 -14.87 14.86 13.70
CA PRO A 566 -15.85 14.34 14.68
C PRO A 566 -16.46 12.99 14.31
N LEU A 567 -16.68 12.71 13.02
CA LEU A 567 -17.22 11.43 12.57
C LEU A 567 -16.15 10.32 12.60
N ALA A 568 -14.91 10.65 12.26
CA ALA A 568 -13.79 9.72 12.38
C ALA A 568 -13.56 9.32 13.85
N ASP A 569 -13.52 10.28 14.77
CA ASP A 569 -13.42 10.02 16.22
C ASP A 569 -14.62 9.21 16.74
N ALA A 570 -15.84 9.53 16.28
CA ALA A 570 -17.02 8.77 16.64
C ALA A 570 -16.92 7.31 16.19
N HIS A 571 -16.48 7.04 14.96
CA HIS A 571 -16.26 5.68 14.47
C HIS A 571 -15.26 4.91 15.35
N LEU A 572 -14.13 5.53 15.71
CA LEU A 572 -13.10 4.91 16.56
C LEU A 572 -13.63 4.60 17.97
N ARG A 573 -14.46 5.47 18.55
CA ARG A 573 -15.04 5.25 19.88
C ARG A 573 -16.15 4.20 19.87
N LEU A 574 -17.03 4.24 18.87
CA LEU A 574 -18.11 3.26 18.70
C LEU A 574 -17.58 1.84 18.49
N ALA A 575 -16.37 1.68 17.95
CA ALA A 575 -15.72 0.38 17.83
C ALA A 575 -15.50 -0.34 19.18
N ARG A 576 -15.57 0.37 20.31
CA ARG A 576 -15.50 -0.22 21.66
C ARG A 576 -16.78 -0.95 22.05
N LEU A 577 -17.91 -0.62 21.42
CA LEU A 577 -19.15 -1.36 21.58
C LEU A 577 -19.02 -2.73 20.90
N ASP A 578 -19.48 -3.77 21.58
CA ASP A 578 -19.59 -5.11 21.02
C ASP A 578 -21.00 -5.34 20.48
N GLY A 579 -21.10 -5.74 19.22
CA GLY A 579 -22.38 -6.12 18.61
C GLY A 579 -23.23 -4.92 18.18
N ARG A 580 -24.48 -4.90 18.66
CA ARG A 580 -25.51 -3.93 18.23
C ARG A 580 -25.23 -2.55 18.81
N ILE A 581 -25.45 -1.53 18.01
CA ILE A 581 -25.27 -0.13 18.36
C ILE A 581 -26.65 0.53 18.32
N THR A 582 -27.11 0.98 19.48
CA THR A 582 -28.34 1.77 19.61
C THR A 582 -28.01 3.25 19.81
N VAL A 583 -28.98 4.14 19.59
CA VAL A 583 -28.82 5.59 19.83
C VAL A 583 -28.40 5.88 21.28
N PRO A 584 -29.04 5.29 22.33
CA PRO A 584 -28.60 5.48 23.71
C PRO A 584 -27.15 5.02 23.96
N ASP A 585 -26.74 3.87 23.43
CA ASP A 585 -25.37 3.36 23.60
C ASP A 585 -24.35 4.29 22.95
N ALA A 586 -24.66 4.77 21.73
CA ALA A 586 -23.83 5.71 21.01
C ALA A 586 -23.72 7.06 21.76
N ALA A 587 -24.83 7.59 22.27
CA ALA A 587 -24.85 8.81 23.07
C ALA A 587 -23.96 8.70 24.31
N ALA A 588 -24.05 7.57 25.02
CA ALA A 588 -23.23 7.30 26.20
C ALA A 588 -21.73 7.22 25.88
N VAL A 589 -21.35 6.50 24.82
CA VAL A 589 -19.93 6.34 24.41
C VAL A 589 -19.34 7.64 23.87
N LEU A 590 -20.10 8.37 23.07
CA LEU A 590 -19.66 9.62 22.45
C LEU A 590 -19.76 10.82 23.40
N ARG A 591 -20.49 10.69 24.51
CA ARG A 591 -20.78 11.76 25.49
C ARG A 591 -21.47 12.96 24.85
N ILE A 592 -22.49 12.69 24.04
CA ILE A 592 -23.31 13.68 23.34
C ILE A 592 -24.80 13.39 23.57
N PRO A 593 -25.71 14.36 23.36
CA PRO A 593 -27.15 14.11 23.42
C PRO A 593 -27.61 13.07 22.39
N GLU A 594 -28.66 12.30 22.69
CA GLU A 594 -29.20 11.26 21.80
C GLU A 594 -29.54 11.77 20.40
N ALA A 595 -30.17 12.94 20.28
CA ALA A 595 -30.45 13.56 18.98
C ALA A 595 -29.18 13.77 18.14
N ARG A 596 -28.06 14.12 18.78
CA ARG A 596 -26.77 14.27 18.08
C ARG A 596 -26.12 12.93 17.76
N ALA A 597 -26.31 11.92 18.61
CA ALA A 597 -25.84 10.57 18.36
C ALA A 597 -26.58 9.94 17.17
N GLU A 598 -27.89 10.14 17.08
CA GLU A 598 -28.71 9.73 15.94
C GLU A 598 -28.17 10.31 14.62
N GLU A 599 -27.94 11.63 14.55
CA GLU A 599 -27.32 12.26 13.37
C GLU A 599 -25.93 11.68 13.03
N VAL A 600 -25.11 11.36 14.03
CA VAL A 600 -23.79 10.76 13.81
C VAL A 600 -23.91 9.35 13.25
N LEU A 601 -24.83 8.55 13.80
CA LEU A 601 -25.08 7.18 13.38
C LEU A 601 -25.63 7.13 11.94
N GLU A 602 -26.59 8.00 11.62
CA GLU A 602 -27.11 8.16 10.25
C GLU A 602 -25.99 8.50 9.26
N ARG A 603 -25.11 9.45 9.60
CA ARG A 603 -23.99 9.81 8.71
C ARG A 603 -22.96 8.71 8.54
N LEU A 604 -22.73 7.89 9.57
CA LEU A 604 -21.83 6.73 9.48
C LEU A 604 -22.46 5.58 8.68
N LEU A 605 -23.78 5.39 8.77
CA LEU A 605 -24.55 4.48 7.93
C LEU A 605 -24.49 4.93 6.46
N ASP A 606 -24.69 6.22 6.18
CA ASP A 606 -24.59 6.81 4.84
C ASP A 606 -23.22 6.58 4.18
N CYS A 607 -22.15 6.59 4.99
CA CYS A 607 -20.78 6.35 4.52
C CYS A 607 -20.42 4.85 4.42
N GLY A 608 -21.37 3.95 4.74
CA GLY A 608 -21.18 2.51 4.73
C GLY A 608 -20.17 2.01 5.76
N LEU A 609 -20.00 2.73 6.88
CA LEU A 609 -19.17 2.29 8.02
C LEU A 609 -19.98 1.57 9.10
N LEU A 610 -21.30 1.73 9.05
CA LEU A 610 -22.28 0.94 9.80
C LEU A 610 -23.19 0.23 8.79
N ASP A 611 -23.70 -0.91 9.21
CA ASP A 611 -24.75 -1.65 8.53
C ASP A 611 -26.02 -1.61 9.39
N GLU A 612 -27.18 -1.57 8.75
CA GLU A 612 -28.48 -1.70 9.40
C GLU A 612 -29.05 -3.09 9.10
N GLU A 613 -29.19 -3.93 10.13
CA GLU A 613 -29.82 -5.26 9.96
C GLU A 613 -31.34 -5.15 9.96
N HIS A 614 -31.87 -4.29 10.83
CA HIS A 614 -33.28 -3.97 10.99
C HIS A 614 -33.40 -2.49 11.35
N PRO A 615 -34.51 -1.80 11.01
CA PRO A 615 -34.73 -0.41 11.37
C PRO A 615 -34.36 -0.10 12.83
N GLY A 616 -33.39 0.79 13.03
CA GLY A 616 -32.92 1.24 14.36
C GLY A 616 -31.93 0.31 15.08
N THR A 617 -31.50 -0.80 14.46
CA THR A 617 -30.44 -1.68 14.99
C THR A 617 -29.23 -1.67 14.07
N LEU A 618 -28.24 -0.85 14.43
CA LEU A 618 -27.02 -0.69 13.66
C LEU A 618 -25.93 -1.65 14.16
N ARG A 619 -25.00 -2.02 13.29
CA ARG A 619 -23.82 -2.79 13.64
C ARG A 619 -22.61 -2.28 12.87
N MET A 620 -21.45 -2.31 13.51
CA MET A 620 -20.18 -2.13 12.82
C MET A 620 -19.69 -3.48 12.28
N ASN A 621 -19.25 -3.50 11.02
CA ASN A 621 -18.65 -4.71 10.44
C ASN A 621 -17.47 -5.19 11.32
N PRO A 622 -17.33 -6.50 11.61
CA PRO A 622 -16.28 -7.00 12.49
C PRO A 622 -14.86 -6.63 12.06
N LEU A 623 -14.60 -6.58 10.75
CA LEU A 623 -13.30 -6.18 10.21
C LEU A 623 -13.07 -4.68 10.38
N PHE A 624 -14.10 -3.86 10.18
CA PHE A 624 -14.01 -2.41 10.35
C PHE A 624 -13.80 -2.06 11.83
N ARG A 625 -14.48 -2.78 12.72
CA ARG A 625 -14.29 -2.71 14.17
C ARG A 625 -12.87 -3.09 14.57
N ALA A 626 -12.36 -4.22 14.09
CA ALA A 626 -10.98 -4.65 14.36
C ALA A 626 -9.96 -3.59 13.90
N HIS A 627 -10.19 -2.99 12.73
CA HIS A 627 -9.36 -1.90 12.23
C HIS A 627 -9.43 -0.64 13.08
N ALA A 628 -10.64 -0.21 13.47
CA ALA A 628 -10.84 0.95 14.32
C ALA A 628 -10.16 0.78 15.69
N LEU A 629 -10.26 -0.40 16.30
CA LEU A 629 -9.55 -0.73 17.55
C LEU A 629 -8.03 -0.73 17.37
N HIS A 630 -7.53 -1.30 16.26
CA HIS A 630 -6.10 -1.30 15.94
C HIS A 630 -5.57 0.13 15.72
N ARG A 631 -6.31 0.99 15.01
CA ARG A 631 -5.98 2.39 14.78
C ARG A 631 -6.04 3.22 16.07
N ALA A 632 -7.03 2.97 16.92
CA ALA A 632 -7.16 3.62 18.23
C ALA A 632 -5.97 3.26 19.14
N ALA A 633 -5.56 1.99 19.19
CA ALA A 633 -4.38 1.58 19.95
C ALA A 633 -3.09 2.27 19.49
N ARG A 634 -2.91 2.47 18.18
CA ARG A 634 -1.78 3.25 17.62
C ARG A 634 -1.84 4.74 17.93
N SER A 635 -3.03 5.26 18.21
CA SER A 635 -3.27 6.69 18.49
C SER A 635 -3.22 7.02 19.99
N ASP A 636 -3.64 6.07 20.85
CA ASP A 636 -3.57 6.15 22.31
C ASP A 636 -2.12 6.03 22.86
N ASP A 637 -1.13 5.70 22.01
CA ASP A 637 0.32 5.85 22.28
C ASP A 637 0.80 7.33 22.26
N VAL A 638 -0.13 8.29 22.18
CA VAL A 638 0.06 9.72 22.50
C VAL A 638 -0.55 9.97 23.88
N PRO A 639 0.21 10.41 24.91
CA PRO A 639 -0.17 10.24 26.31
C PRO A 639 -1.51 10.90 26.69
N GLN A 640 -2.42 10.07 27.21
CA GLN A 640 -3.57 10.48 28.00
C GLN A 640 -3.12 11.08 29.33
N ALA A 641 -3.31 12.38 29.50
CA ALA A 641 -3.34 13.00 30.82
C ALA A 641 -4.75 13.59 31.04
N VAL A 642 -5.65 12.81 31.66
CA VAL A 642 -6.54 13.26 32.74
C VAL A 642 -6.94 12.03 33.56
N VAL A 643 -6.20 11.77 34.64
CA VAL A 643 -6.72 11.05 35.79
C VAL A 643 -7.61 12.02 36.55
N THR A 644 -8.92 11.87 36.46
CA THR A 644 -9.85 12.41 37.47
C THR A 644 -10.27 11.26 38.36
N GLY A 645 -9.73 11.27 39.57
CA GLY A 645 -9.99 10.27 40.59
C GLY A 645 -11.42 10.29 41.09
N VAL A 646 -11.99 9.10 41.26
CA VAL A 646 -13.11 8.87 42.16
C VAL A 646 -12.56 8.12 43.36
N ARG A 647 -12.35 8.84 44.46
CA ARG A 647 -12.13 8.22 45.77
C ARG A 647 -13.45 7.58 46.19
N HIS A 648 -13.43 6.26 46.36
CA HIS A 648 -14.46 5.50 47.06
C HIS A 648 -14.69 6.08 48.45
N ALA A 649 -15.93 6.49 48.74
CA ALA A 649 -16.44 6.61 50.10
C ALA A 649 -17.32 5.36 50.36
N LEU A 650 -16.84 4.51 51.27
CA LEU A 650 -17.62 3.41 51.84
C LEU A 650 -18.67 4.00 52.80
N PRO A 651 -19.92 3.48 52.84
CA PRO A 651 -20.87 3.82 53.88
C PRO A 651 -20.59 3.01 55.15
N SER A 652 -20.33 3.70 56.26
CA SER A 652 -20.46 3.14 57.61
C SER A 652 -21.95 3.13 58.00
N GLY A 653 -22.44 1.99 58.46
CA GLY A 653 -23.81 1.82 58.95
C GLY A 653 -24.03 2.31 60.38
N ALA A 654 -25.28 2.07 60.84
CA ALA A 654 -25.88 2.36 62.16
C ALA A 654 -26.07 3.87 62.42
N THR A 655 -27.27 4.40 62.64
CA THR A 655 -28.50 3.93 63.32
C THR A 655 -29.70 4.68 62.77
#